data_AF-A0A8H8DBD4-F1
#
_entry.id   AF-A0A8H8DBD4-F1
#
_cell.length_a   1.000
_cell.length_b   1.000
_cell.length_c   1.000
_cell.angle_alpha   90.00
_cell.angle_beta   90.00
_cell.angle_gamma   90.00
#
_symmetry.space_group_name_H-M   'P 1'
#
loop_
_entity.id
_entity.type
_entity.pdbx_description
1 polymer ?
#
loop_
_entity_poly.entity_id
_entity_poly.type
_entity_poly.pdbx_seq_one_letter_code
_entity_poly.pdbx_strand_id
1 'polypeptide(L)'
;MTSIKPFQLEDLFTINPVNLDPLTENFNISFYSQYLISWPNLFYKSVEQTQQDQQDQDPVTSVTSGYMMAKTEGQLSKMEYHTHITAVTIQDQYRRISLASKLCLHLESISEVQSTLFIDLFVKVTNSLGKMLYEKLGYSVYRRVVGYYGGGGGDSFPDDRNAINDDIDAFDMRKSLPLDKENATVRDLGEKVDYDEGELIKIEEILREKLTNLNQQEMGEMAKEDRISAGDRRQYEAHQLNNKRIQENSNINEIIKSLTFSRTDISSRSRELLLAQLYKVVVSKPLVVYNEENLGNRLNYVDEDSVNTLINQFTGANYRSELEFQYLFRSLIALICSDIDEFGALISNDLLTRIQHLITEPTNSIVTAENKSSVILGYTALTVVLHNGSSSFGVDDRVNMLMEIAEGYSASALALQKEVEQGDREHSTFITDKNLDKRLVNEANAKVVAEASVAVAALHGVGCLLTLLRRGEYLNEVVEDLMVKLVPLLDNDENRDIAKAAGRTIAIIYELYDYGNAEDEGDDEDYNLNSPYYEQEPLISILTRLLNLSSKKVSKKDKKEISSVFRNIINTIETYTDANKRSQVYKRTEEGIELLNTCVDSINIKLSKYKQLKINTWFLSSRLRHLKWCFSFGLHSQLVANESIREVLKEPDNEYSYGSQGVEIDDIEDREVLHEYMDQKHSTDEKSRHERRKKERMAKIDDQLEGLNLNA
;
A
#
# COMPACT_ATOMS: atom_id res chain seq x y z
N MET A 1 1.17 20.48 41.91
CA MET A 1 0.98 19.02 41.77
C MET A 1 -0.22 18.80 40.87
N THR A 2 -0.06 18.01 39.80
CA THR A 2 -1.14 17.75 38.83
C THR A 2 -2.09 16.66 39.30
N SER A 3 -3.40 16.93 39.28
CA SER A 3 -4.46 15.95 39.59
C SER A 3 -5.48 15.88 38.45
N ILE A 4 -6.07 14.70 38.22
CA ILE A 4 -7.18 14.53 37.26
C ILE A 4 -8.51 14.59 38.03
N LYS A 5 -9.46 15.37 37.54
CA LYS A 5 -10.81 15.51 38.12
C LYS A 5 -11.87 15.39 37.02
N PRO A 6 -13.09 14.90 37.32
CA PRO A 6 -14.20 14.96 36.38
C PRO A 6 -14.45 16.40 35.90
N PHE A 7 -14.79 16.55 34.63
CA PHE A 7 -15.16 17.85 34.09
C PHE A 7 -16.57 18.22 34.56
N GLN A 8 -16.78 19.47 34.92
CA GLN A 8 -18.10 20.00 35.30
C GLN A 8 -18.49 21.11 34.32
N LEU A 9 -19.78 21.31 34.10
CA LEU A 9 -20.24 22.33 33.14
C LEU A 9 -19.79 23.75 33.55
N GLU A 10 -19.65 24.00 34.85
CA GLU A 10 -19.13 25.25 35.44
C GLU A 10 -17.68 25.54 35.04
N ASP A 11 -16.92 24.51 34.66
CA ASP A 11 -15.52 24.66 34.25
C ASP A 11 -15.39 25.44 32.95
N LEU A 12 -16.44 25.46 32.11
CA LEU A 12 -16.48 26.25 30.87
C LEU A 12 -16.17 27.73 31.11
N PHE A 13 -16.48 28.27 32.30
CA PHE A 13 -16.16 29.66 32.65
C PHE A 13 -14.68 29.92 32.92
N THR A 14 -13.88 28.86 33.10
CA THR A 14 -12.47 28.94 33.54
C THR A 14 -11.47 28.31 32.56
N ILE A 15 -11.92 27.59 31.53
CA ILE A 15 -11.04 26.93 30.54
C ILE A 15 -10.50 27.87 29.44
N ASN A 16 -10.84 29.17 29.45
CA ASN A 16 -10.37 30.12 28.45
C ASN A 16 -8.84 30.06 28.20
N PRO A 17 -7.96 29.96 29.21
CA PRO A 17 -6.52 29.85 28.98
C PRO A 17 -6.11 28.60 28.18
N VAL A 18 -6.91 27.53 28.22
CA VAL A 18 -6.72 26.30 27.45
C VAL A 18 -7.32 26.47 26.04
N ASN A 19 -8.53 27.00 25.95
CA ASN A 19 -9.33 27.09 24.72
C ASN A 19 -8.97 28.26 23.79
N LEU A 20 -8.11 29.18 24.22
CA LEU A 20 -7.55 30.23 23.37
C LEU A 20 -6.39 29.73 22.50
N ASP A 21 -5.95 28.48 22.67
CA ASP A 21 -4.99 27.87 21.75
C ASP A 21 -5.61 27.73 20.34
N PRO A 22 -4.89 28.12 19.26
CA PRO A 22 -5.44 28.16 17.91
C PRO A 22 -5.78 26.79 17.31
N LEU A 23 -5.33 25.70 17.93
CA LEU A 23 -5.66 24.33 17.52
C LEU A 23 -6.73 23.70 18.43
N THR A 24 -7.24 24.44 19.40
CA THR A 24 -8.32 24.00 20.29
C THR A 24 -9.65 24.59 19.83
N GLU A 25 -10.58 23.72 19.46
CA GLU A 25 -11.92 24.13 19.05
C GLU A 25 -12.80 24.50 20.25
N ASN A 26 -13.64 25.52 20.07
CA ASN A 26 -14.63 25.95 21.04
C ASN A 26 -16.02 25.51 20.60
N PHE A 27 -16.55 24.46 21.25
CA PHE A 27 -17.86 23.92 20.90
C PHE A 27 -19.01 24.69 21.55
N ASN A 28 -20.22 24.48 21.03
CA ASN A 28 -21.45 24.98 21.64
C ASN A 28 -21.67 24.35 23.03
N ILE A 29 -22.32 25.09 23.94
CA ILE A 29 -22.64 24.59 25.29
C ILE A 29 -23.40 23.26 25.23
N SER A 30 -24.35 23.13 24.29
CA SER A 30 -25.12 21.89 24.09
C SER A 30 -24.23 20.69 23.78
N PHE A 31 -23.15 20.88 23.03
CA PHE A 31 -22.22 19.81 22.67
C PHE A 31 -21.39 19.37 23.89
N TYR A 32 -20.89 20.31 24.70
CA TYR A 32 -20.24 19.98 25.98
C TYR A 32 -21.21 19.27 26.95
N SER A 33 -22.44 19.78 27.08
CA SER A 33 -23.48 19.18 27.94
C SER A 33 -23.84 17.76 27.49
N GLN A 34 -23.93 17.49 26.18
CA GLN A 34 -24.20 16.16 25.65
C GLN A 34 -23.16 15.14 26.12
N TYR A 35 -21.87 15.48 26.06
CA TYR A 35 -20.81 14.57 26.50
C TYR A 35 -20.86 14.32 28.01
N LEU A 36 -21.13 15.35 28.81
CA LEU A 36 -21.29 15.19 30.25
C LEU A 36 -22.49 14.29 30.63
N ILE A 37 -23.53 14.27 29.81
CA ILE A 37 -24.72 13.42 30.03
C ILE A 37 -24.46 11.98 29.55
N SER A 38 -23.93 11.82 28.35
CA SER A 38 -23.81 10.51 27.70
C SER A 38 -22.55 9.75 28.12
N TRP A 39 -21.44 10.45 28.38
CA TRP A 39 -20.13 9.86 28.69
C TRP A 39 -19.40 10.62 29.84
N PRO A 40 -20.01 10.76 31.03
CA PRO A 40 -19.44 11.55 32.13
C PRO A 40 -18.05 11.09 32.57
N ASN A 41 -17.76 9.80 32.45
CA ASN A 41 -16.47 9.22 32.84
C ASN A 41 -15.35 9.49 31.81
N LEU A 42 -15.71 9.84 30.57
CA LEU A 42 -14.78 10.10 29.47
C LEU A 42 -14.51 11.60 29.27
N PHE A 43 -15.07 12.45 30.14
CA PHE A 43 -14.83 13.88 30.16
C PHE A 43 -14.22 14.31 31.50
N TYR A 44 -12.91 14.60 31.48
CA TYR A 44 -12.15 14.96 32.67
C TYR A 44 -11.08 16.02 32.37
N LYS A 45 -10.67 16.73 33.41
CA LYS A 45 -9.66 17.80 33.36
C LYS A 45 -8.45 17.49 34.23
N SER A 46 -7.29 18.01 33.85
CA SER A 46 -6.14 18.13 34.74
C SER A 46 -6.16 19.49 35.44
N VAL A 47 -5.87 19.49 36.73
CA VAL A 47 -5.76 20.70 37.55
C VAL A 47 -4.41 20.78 38.24
N GLU A 48 -3.87 21.98 38.33
CA GLU A 48 -2.69 22.30 39.11
C GLU A 48 -3.08 22.97 40.42
N GLN A 49 -2.43 22.55 41.49
CA GLN A 49 -2.47 23.24 42.78
C GLN A 49 -1.31 24.23 42.84
N THR A 50 -1.65 25.52 42.94
CA THR A 50 -0.70 26.59 43.25
C THR A 50 -0.81 26.90 44.73
N GLN A 51 0.28 26.74 45.49
CA GLN A 51 0.39 27.36 46.81
C GLN A 51 0.72 28.83 46.56
N GLN A 52 -0.15 29.75 46.98
CA GLN A 52 0.24 31.15 47.07
C GLN A 52 0.91 31.35 48.44
N ASP A 53 2.18 31.78 48.44
CA ASP A 53 2.93 32.17 49.64
C ASP A 53 2.49 33.54 50.19
N GLN A 54 1.19 33.74 50.40
CA GLN A 54 0.69 34.94 51.07
C GLN A 54 -0.31 34.57 52.18
N GLN A 55 -0.01 35.09 53.37
CA GLN A 55 -0.89 35.18 54.52
C GLN A 55 -2.15 35.95 54.13
N ASP A 56 -3.20 35.25 53.74
CA ASP A 56 -4.61 35.54 54.07
C ASP A 56 -5.52 34.50 53.40
N GLN A 57 -6.72 34.33 53.95
CA GLN A 57 -7.64 33.18 53.79
C GLN A 57 -8.28 33.02 52.39
N ASP A 58 -7.51 33.01 51.31
CA ASP A 58 -8.05 32.68 49.99
C ASP A 58 -8.00 31.16 49.72
N PRO A 59 -9.08 30.56 49.19
CA PRO A 59 -9.12 29.13 48.90
C PRO A 59 -8.09 28.77 47.82
N VAL A 60 -7.46 27.59 47.96
CA VAL A 60 -6.55 27.00 46.96
C VAL A 60 -7.19 27.11 45.57
N THR A 61 -6.69 28.01 44.74
CA THR A 61 -7.19 28.19 43.38
C THR A 61 -6.60 27.09 42.50
N SER A 62 -7.43 26.09 42.19
CA SER A 62 -7.04 25.04 41.25
C SER A 62 -7.18 25.55 39.83
N VAL A 63 -6.06 25.66 39.10
CA VAL A 63 -6.05 26.10 37.70
C VAL A 63 -6.16 24.89 36.79
N THR A 64 -7.06 24.92 35.82
CA THR A 64 -7.19 23.86 34.82
C THR A 64 -6.01 23.91 33.84
N SER A 65 -5.18 22.87 33.84
CA SER A 65 -4.01 22.76 32.96
C SER A 65 -4.31 22.08 31.62
N GLY A 66 -5.48 21.45 31.48
CA GLY A 66 -5.92 20.78 30.26
C GLY A 66 -7.13 19.89 30.49
N TYR A 67 -7.68 19.31 29.42
CA TYR A 67 -8.80 18.37 29.52
C TYR A 67 -8.80 17.33 28.39
N MET A 68 -9.55 16.26 28.63
CA MET A 68 -9.90 15.18 27.71
C MET A 68 -11.42 15.15 27.56
N MET A 69 -11.90 15.12 26.33
CA MET A 69 -13.30 14.94 25.98
C MET A 69 -13.40 13.82 24.95
N ALA A 70 -13.98 12.69 25.36
CA ALA A 70 -14.14 11.51 24.52
C ALA A 70 -15.55 10.92 24.62
N LYS A 71 -15.91 10.07 23.66
CA LYS A 71 -17.19 9.34 23.59
C LYS A 71 -16.98 7.90 23.12
N THR A 72 -17.96 7.05 23.32
CA THR A 72 -18.05 5.72 22.68
C THR A 72 -19.13 5.73 21.62
N GLU A 73 -18.84 5.19 20.43
CA GLU A 73 -19.81 5.13 19.33
C GLU A 73 -19.61 3.93 18.39
N GLY A 74 -20.55 3.76 17.47
CA GLY A 74 -20.55 2.71 16.45
C GLY A 74 -21.17 1.38 16.90
N GLN A 75 -21.03 0.35 16.06
CA GLN A 75 -21.65 -0.96 16.25
C GLN A 75 -20.62 -2.09 16.18
N LEU A 76 -20.68 -3.02 17.14
CA LEU A 76 -19.71 -4.12 17.21
C LEU A 76 -19.84 -5.07 16.02
N SER A 77 -21.07 -5.30 15.54
CA SER A 77 -21.36 -6.14 14.37
C SER A 77 -20.70 -5.64 13.07
N LYS A 78 -20.36 -4.34 13.00
CA LYS A 78 -19.72 -3.72 11.84
C LYS A 78 -18.22 -3.50 12.03
N MET A 79 -17.64 -4.01 13.11
CA MET A 79 -16.24 -3.73 13.50
C MET A 79 -15.96 -2.22 13.67
N GLU A 80 -16.98 -1.46 14.07
CA GLU A 80 -16.93 0.00 14.22
C GLU A 80 -17.25 0.43 15.66
N TYR A 81 -17.33 -0.47 16.63
CA TYR A 81 -17.53 -0.07 18.03
C TYR A 81 -16.22 0.40 18.67
N HIS A 82 -16.08 1.71 18.86
CA HIS A 82 -14.80 2.35 19.20
C HIS A 82 -14.98 3.52 20.18
N THR A 83 -13.86 3.98 20.74
CA THR A 83 -13.80 5.22 21.54
C THR A 83 -13.23 6.35 20.69
N HIS A 84 -13.92 7.49 20.62
CA HIS A 84 -13.50 8.66 19.84
C HIS A 84 -12.98 9.79 20.74
N ILE A 85 -11.73 10.21 20.55
CA ILE A 85 -11.18 11.41 21.19
C ILE A 85 -11.64 12.64 20.40
N THR A 86 -12.53 13.41 21.00
CA THR A 86 -13.08 14.63 20.39
C THR A 86 -12.19 15.84 20.65
N ALA A 87 -11.64 15.97 21.86
CA ALA A 87 -10.70 17.02 22.19
C ALA A 87 -9.71 16.58 23.28
N VAL A 88 -8.43 16.85 23.03
CA VAL A 88 -7.36 16.84 24.04
C VAL A 88 -6.56 18.10 23.86
N THR A 89 -6.48 18.88 24.92
CA THR A 89 -5.72 20.12 24.90
C THR A 89 -5.10 20.38 26.26
N ILE A 90 -3.89 20.94 26.23
CA ILE A 90 -3.09 21.28 27.40
C ILE A 90 -2.70 22.74 27.23
N GLN A 91 -2.86 23.53 28.29
CA GLN A 91 -2.39 24.91 28.36
C GLN A 91 -0.89 24.97 28.08
N ASP A 92 -0.46 25.96 27.32
CA ASP A 92 0.92 26.15 26.85
C ASP A 92 2.00 25.96 27.94
N GLN A 93 1.79 26.53 29.13
CA GLN A 93 2.70 26.46 30.29
C GLN A 93 2.93 25.05 30.81
N TYR A 94 2.01 24.12 30.57
CA TYR A 94 2.06 22.74 31.06
C TYR A 94 2.29 21.71 29.95
N ARG A 95 2.77 22.15 28.77
CA ARG A 95 3.20 21.27 27.67
C ARG A 95 4.59 20.69 27.94
N ARG A 96 4.98 19.67 27.16
CA ARG A 96 6.30 18.99 27.20
C ARG A 96 6.65 18.27 28.51
N ILE A 97 5.74 18.20 29.48
CA ILE A 97 5.86 17.40 30.72
C ILE A 97 5.02 16.12 30.68
N SER A 98 4.70 15.62 29.48
CA SER A 98 3.90 14.41 29.23
C SER A 98 2.46 14.43 29.77
N LEU A 99 1.89 15.61 30.03
CA LEU A 99 0.54 15.73 30.57
C LEU A 99 -0.54 15.24 29.59
N ALA A 100 -0.45 15.59 28.30
CA ALA A 100 -1.37 15.07 27.28
C ALA A 100 -1.29 13.54 27.16
N SER A 101 -0.07 12.98 27.19
CA SER A 101 0.14 11.53 27.21
C SER A 101 -0.52 10.87 28.43
N LYS A 102 -0.44 11.51 29.61
CA LYS A 102 -1.10 11.04 30.83
C LYS A 102 -2.62 11.04 30.70
N LEU A 103 -3.21 12.05 30.06
CA LEU A 103 -4.66 12.09 29.81
C LEU A 103 -5.10 10.98 28.84
N CYS A 104 -4.36 10.74 27.76
CA CYS A 104 -4.67 9.67 26.81
C CYS A 104 -4.50 8.27 27.42
N LEU A 105 -3.42 8.03 28.17
CA LEU A 105 -3.22 6.76 28.87
C LEU A 105 -4.27 6.52 29.97
N HIS A 106 -4.75 7.59 30.61
CA HIS A 106 -5.87 7.47 31.53
C HIS A 106 -7.15 7.03 30.80
N LEU A 107 -7.42 7.57 29.60
CA LEU A 107 -8.58 7.16 28.78
C LEU A 107 -8.53 5.66 28.48
N GLU A 108 -7.36 5.18 28.04
CA GLU A 108 -7.12 3.75 27.73
C GLU A 108 -7.31 2.82 28.95
N SER A 109 -7.12 3.34 30.17
CA SER A 109 -7.28 2.58 31.40
C SER A 109 -8.74 2.43 31.87
N ILE A 110 -9.68 3.19 31.30
CA ILE A 110 -11.09 3.15 31.70
C ILE A 110 -11.74 1.89 31.12
N SER A 111 -12.41 1.10 31.96
CA SER A 111 -12.99 -0.20 31.57
C SER A 111 -14.00 -0.12 30.42
N GLU A 112 -14.76 0.98 30.33
CA GLU A 112 -15.67 1.24 29.21
C GLU A 112 -14.90 1.32 27.88
N VAL A 113 -13.75 2.01 27.87
CA VAL A 113 -12.88 2.15 26.70
C VAL A 113 -12.22 0.83 26.35
N GLN A 114 -11.75 0.08 27.34
CA GLN A 114 -11.15 -1.26 27.13
C GLN A 114 -12.12 -2.27 26.51
N SER A 115 -13.43 -2.01 26.59
CA SER A 115 -14.48 -2.83 25.97
C SER A 115 -14.77 -2.43 24.51
N THR A 116 -14.01 -1.52 23.93
CA THR A 116 -14.11 -1.09 22.53
C THR A 116 -12.97 -1.68 21.68
N LEU A 117 -13.13 -1.69 20.35
CA LEU A 117 -12.14 -2.30 19.42
C LEU A 117 -10.88 -1.45 19.29
N PHE A 118 -11.02 -0.13 19.20
CA PHE A 118 -9.93 0.81 19.00
C PHE A 118 -10.27 2.19 19.58
N ILE A 119 -9.27 3.06 19.68
CA ILE A 119 -9.44 4.49 19.91
C ILE A 119 -9.10 5.24 18.62
N ASP A 120 -9.98 6.13 18.17
CA ASP A 120 -9.73 7.01 17.03
C ASP A 120 -9.75 8.50 17.41
N LEU A 121 -9.27 9.32 16.47
CA LEU A 121 -9.23 10.78 16.58
C LEU A 121 -8.99 11.43 15.22
N PHE A 122 -9.38 12.70 15.10
CA PHE A 122 -8.99 13.56 13.98
C PHE A 122 -7.92 14.56 14.40
N VAL A 123 -6.86 14.67 13.60
CA VAL A 123 -5.80 15.66 13.80
C VAL A 123 -5.55 16.43 12.50
N LYS A 124 -5.47 17.77 12.58
CA LYS A 124 -5.08 18.63 11.43
C LYS A 124 -3.77 18.13 10.82
N VAL A 125 -3.70 18.02 9.49
CA VAL A 125 -2.48 17.57 8.79
C VAL A 125 -1.27 18.44 9.16
N THR A 126 -1.49 19.75 9.33
CA THR A 126 -0.48 20.74 9.75
C THR A 126 -0.12 20.69 11.24
N ASN A 127 -0.88 20.02 12.10
CA ASN A 127 -0.60 19.91 13.54
C ASN A 127 0.47 18.84 13.83
N SER A 128 1.73 19.19 13.56
CA SER A 128 2.88 18.30 13.79
C SER A 128 3.03 17.84 15.24
N LEU A 129 2.69 18.67 16.23
CA LEU A 129 2.79 18.32 17.65
C LEU A 129 1.77 17.26 18.05
N GLY A 130 0.53 17.39 17.57
CA GLY A 130 -0.53 16.40 17.78
C GLY A 130 -0.16 15.06 17.16
N LYS A 131 0.29 15.05 15.90
CA LYS A 131 0.72 13.82 15.22
C LYS A 131 1.83 13.10 15.98
N MET A 132 2.90 13.80 16.35
CA MET A 132 4.00 13.22 17.15
C MET A 132 3.55 12.68 18.51
N LEU A 133 2.58 13.33 19.17
CA LEU A 133 2.02 12.84 20.43
C LEU A 133 1.33 11.50 20.23
N TYR A 134 0.46 11.39 19.22
CA TYR A 134 -0.33 10.18 18.98
C TYR A 134 0.53 9.03 18.43
N GLU A 135 1.47 9.30 17.53
CA GLU A 135 2.45 8.31 17.06
C GLU A 135 3.23 7.70 18.22
N LYS A 136 3.70 8.54 19.17
CA LYS A 136 4.42 8.06 20.35
C LYS A 136 3.55 7.22 21.29
N LEU A 137 2.23 7.45 21.28
CA LEU A 137 1.27 6.66 22.04
C LEU A 137 0.85 5.36 21.32
N GLY A 138 1.33 5.11 20.10
CA GLY A 138 1.03 3.92 19.32
C GLY A 138 -0.17 4.04 18.39
N TYR A 139 -0.62 5.27 18.08
CA TYR A 139 -1.62 5.50 17.05
C TYR A 139 -0.96 5.47 15.66
N SER A 140 -1.71 4.99 14.68
CA SER A 140 -1.33 4.94 13.28
C SER A 140 -2.33 5.72 12.43
N VAL A 141 -1.90 6.34 11.34
CA VAL A 141 -2.82 6.99 10.41
C VAL A 141 -3.67 5.90 9.74
N TYR A 142 -4.98 5.97 9.93
CA TYR A 142 -5.93 5.08 9.27
C TYR A 142 -6.30 5.63 7.90
N ARG A 143 -6.68 6.91 7.80
CA ARG A 143 -7.01 7.58 6.53
C ARG A 143 -6.82 9.10 6.61
N ARG A 144 -6.82 9.76 5.45
CA ARG A 144 -6.91 11.23 5.33
C ARG A 144 -8.36 11.62 5.04
N VAL A 145 -8.88 12.61 5.75
CA VAL A 145 -10.25 13.14 5.59
C VAL A 145 -10.15 14.53 4.97
N VAL A 146 -10.51 14.64 3.70
CA VAL A 146 -10.39 15.89 2.93
C VAL A 146 -11.45 16.90 3.33
N GLY A 147 -11.03 18.14 3.60
CA GLY A 147 -11.90 19.26 3.96
C GLY A 147 -12.52 19.20 5.37
N TYR A 148 -12.06 18.30 6.25
CA TYR A 148 -12.65 18.09 7.58
C TYR A 148 -12.75 19.38 8.43
N TYR A 149 -11.70 20.22 8.41
CA TYR A 149 -11.64 21.50 9.12
C TYR A 149 -12.01 22.72 8.26
N GLY A 150 -12.46 22.51 7.01
CA GLY A 150 -12.78 23.59 6.07
C GLY A 150 -14.13 24.28 6.30
N GLY A 151 -14.98 23.75 7.18
CA GLY A 151 -16.36 24.18 7.39
C GLY A 151 -16.59 25.49 8.15
N GLY A 152 -15.70 26.48 7.98
CA GLY A 152 -15.82 27.81 8.57
C GLY A 152 -16.62 28.79 7.69
N GLY A 153 -17.90 28.49 7.44
CA GLY A 153 -18.84 29.43 6.79
C GLY A 153 -19.05 29.21 5.29
N GLY A 154 -20.17 28.59 4.93
CA GLY A 154 -20.78 28.68 3.60
C GLY A 154 -20.24 27.75 2.51
N ASP A 155 -18.99 27.31 2.58
CA ASP A 155 -18.41 26.42 1.56
C ASP A 155 -18.78 24.96 1.81
N SER A 156 -19.32 24.33 0.75
CA SER A 156 -19.67 22.92 0.71
C SER A 156 -18.43 22.06 0.93
N PHE A 157 -18.57 20.86 1.49
CA PHE A 157 -17.51 19.84 1.38
C PHE A 157 -17.07 19.76 -0.10
N PRO A 158 -15.76 19.72 -0.40
CA PRO A 158 -15.31 19.57 -1.78
C PRO A 158 -15.95 18.32 -2.41
N ASP A 159 -16.66 18.48 -3.53
CA ASP A 159 -17.21 17.35 -4.29
C ASP A 159 -16.08 16.43 -4.80
N ASP A 160 -14.88 17.00 -5.00
CA ASP A 160 -13.67 16.29 -5.37
C ASP A 160 -12.81 15.98 -4.13
N ARG A 161 -12.84 14.72 -3.68
CA ARG A 161 -12.03 14.22 -2.57
C ARG A 161 -10.55 14.05 -2.93
N ASN A 162 -10.14 14.30 -4.18
CA ASN A 162 -8.74 14.33 -4.58
C ASN A 162 -8.10 15.73 -4.43
N ALA A 163 -8.91 16.76 -4.16
CA ALA A 163 -8.44 18.11 -3.89
C ALA A 163 -7.85 18.22 -2.48
N ILE A 164 -6.75 17.51 -2.24
CA ILE A 164 -6.05 17.52 -0.95
C ILE A 164 -5.61 18.94 -0.58
N ASN A 165 -5.83 19.30 0.67
CA ASN A 165 -5.41 20.58 1.21
C ASN A 165 -5.01 20.42 2.69
N ASP A 166 -3.71 20.41 2.95
CA ASP A 166 -3.14 20.20 4.29
C ASP A 166 -3.68 21.19 5.34
N ASP A 167 -4.14 22.39 4.94
CA ASP A 167 -4.66 23.41 5.86
C ASP A 167 -6.05 23.06 6.42
N ILE A 168 -6.85 22.29 5.68
CA ILE A 168 -8.23 21.96 6.04
C ILE A 168 -8.48 20.45 6.18
N ASP A 169 -7.53 19.61 5.78
CA ASP A 169 -7.65 18.17 5.89
C ASP A 169 -7.30 17.66 7.30
N ALA A 170 -7.81 16.48 7.64
CA ALA A 170 -7.48 15.76 8.86
C ALA A 170 -6.86 14.40 8.58
N PHE A 171 -6.05 13.90 9.51
CA PHE A 171 -5.76 12.48 9.62
C PHE A 171 -6.67 11.86 10.67
N ASP A 172 -7.38 10.81 10.28
CA ASP A 172 -8.05 9.85 11.17
C ASP A 172 -6.96 8.90 11.67
N MET A 173 -6.60 8.99 12.94
CA MET A 173 -5.57 8.13 13.54
C MET A 173 -6.20 7.13 14.51
N ARG A 174 -5.78 5.87 14.44
CA ARG A 174 -6.33 4.76 15.24
C ARG A 174 -5.27 4.01 16.03
N LYS A 175 -5.67 3.58 17.22
CA LYS A 175 -4.91 2.66 18.08
C LYS A 175 -5.79 1.48 18.49
N SER A 176 -5.34 0.27 18.17
CA SER A 176 -6.04 -0.98 18.50
C SER A 176 -6.05 -1.21 20.01
N LEU A 177 -7.16 -1.75 20.52
CA LEU A 177 -7.35 -2.16 21.91
C LEU A 177 -7.47 -3.69 22.03
N PRO A 178 -7.38 -4.29 23.24
CA PRO A 178 -7.33 -5.74 23.40
C PRO A 178 -8.51 -6.54 22.81
N LEU A 179 -9.65 -5.88 22.52
CA LEU A 179 -10.79 -6.52 21.88
C LEU A 179 -10.55 -6.78 20.38
N ASP A 180 -9.76 -5.95 19.70
CA ASP A 180 -9.35 -6.13 18.29
C ASP A 180 -8.14 -7.07 18.19
N LYS A 181 -8.36 -8.35 18.48
CA LYS A 181 -7.30 -9.39 18.53
C LYS A 181 -6.53 -9.56 17.22
N GLU A 182 -7.15 -9.22 16.10
CA GLU A 182 -6.60 -9.38 14.75
C GLU A 182 -6.02 -8.08 14.19
N ASN A 183 -6.08 -6.97 14.95
CA ASN A 183 -5.70 -5.63 14.49
C ASN A 183 -6.41 -5.23 13.17
N ALA A 184 -7.63 -5.71 12.96
CA ALA A 184 -8.38 -5.49 11.73
C ALA A 184 -8.81 -4.03 11.54
N THR A 185 -8.74 -3.22 12.61
CA THR A 185 -9.24 -1.84 12.64
C THR A 185 -8.14 -0.77 12.58
N VAL A 186 -6.86 -1.17 12.51
CA VAL A 186 -5.68 -0.30 12.41
C VAL A 186 -4.84 -0.60 11.16
N ARG A 187 -3.95 0.31 10.77
CA ARG A 187 -3.07 0.16 9.59
C ARG A 187 -1.62 0.48 9.97
N ASP A 188 -0.74 -0.52 9.96
CA ASP A 188 0.68 -0.38 10.37
C ASP A 188 1.52 0.55 9.47
N LEU A 189 1.01 0.89 8.27
CA LEU A 189 1.76 1.59 7.23
C LEU A 189 0.97 2.72 6.56
N GLY A 190 -0.06 3.31 7.19
CA GLY A 190 -0.90 4.33 6.54
C GLY A 190 -0.17 5.58 6.03
N GLU A 191 1.10 5.74 6.38
CA GLU A 191 1.94 6.85 5.96
C GLU A 191 3.19 6.37 5.16
N LYS A 192 3.50 5.06 5.13
CA LYS A 192 4.65 4.42 4.41
C LYS A 192 4.11 3.70 3.16
N VAL A 193 3.52 4.46 2.27
CA VAL A 193 2.88 3.90 1.09
C VAL A 193 3.66 4.39 -0.11
N ASP A 194 4.45 3.50 -0.72
CA ASP A 194 5.06 3.71 -2.04
C ASP A 194 3.93 4.14 -2.99
N TYR A 195 4.16 5.09 -3.90
CA TYR A 195 3.10 5.74 -4.70
C TYR A 195 2.15 4.72 -5.39
N ASP A 196 2.70 3.56 -5.80
CA ASP A 196 2.00 2.41 -6.38
C ASP A 196 1.02 1.70 -5.43
N GLU A 197 1.29 1.68 -4.13
CA GLU A 197 0.48 1.00 -3.11
C GLU A 197 -0.68 1.91 -2.63
N GLY A 198 -0.56 3.22 -2.85
CA GLY A 198 -1.60 4.23 -2.60
C GLY A 198 -2.76 4.13 -3.58
N GLU A 199 -2.48 3.82 -4.85
CA GLU A 199 -3.48 3.49 -5.88
C GLU A 199 -4.33 2.28 -5.48
N LEU A 200 -3.70 1.22 -4.96
CA LEU A 200 -4.41 0.04 -4.46
C LEU A 200 -5.33 0.36 -3.28
N ILE A 201 -4.83 1.16 -2.33
CA ILE A 201 -5.58 1.59 -1.15
C ILE A 201 -6.70 2.54 -1.53
N LYS A 202 -6.50 3.47 -2.49
CA LYS A 202 -7.56 4.31 -3.05
C LYS A 202 -8.66 3.48 -3.68
N ILE A 203 -8.30 2.45 -4.47
CA ILE A 203 -9.30 1.55 -5.07
C ILE A 203 -10.06 0.82 -3.97
N GLU A 204 -9.39 0.36 -2.91
CA GLU A 204 -10.03 -0.29 -1.75
C GLU A 204 -10.94 0.68 -0.97
N GLU A 205 -10.52 1.93 -0.77
CA GLU A 205 -11.31 2.97 -0.10
C GLU A 205 -12.52 3.38 -0.95
N ILE A 206 -12.33 3.58 -2.25
CA ILE A 206 -13.43 3.84 -3.20
C ILE A 206 -14.40 2.66 -3.23
N LEU A 207 -13.90 1.41 -3.22
CA LEU A 207 -14.71 0.21 -3.14
C LEU A 207 -15.51 0.16 -1.84
N ARG A 208 -14.86 0.36 -0.69
CA ARG A 208 -15.50 0.37 0.63
C ARG A 208 -16.53 1.50 0.73
N GLU A 209 -16.18 2.72 0.36
CA GLU A 209 -17.07 3.89 0.40
C GLU A 209 -18.27 3.72 -0.53
N LYS A 210 -18.05 3.30 -1.80
CA LYS A 210 -19.13 3.05 -2.75
C LYS A 210 -20.08 1.94 -2.27
N LEU A 211 -19.56 0.86 -1.67
CA LEU A 211 -20.38 -0.21 -1.08
C LEU A 211 -21.13 0.26 0.18
N THR A 212 -20.51 1.07 1.05
CA THR A 212 -21.20 1.63 2.23
C THR A 212 -22.31 2.62 1.87
N ASN A 213 -22.12 3.39 0.79
CA ASN A 213 -23.13 4.35 0.31
C ASN A 213 -24.36 3.66 -0.28
N LEU A 214 -24.20 2.46 -0.86
CA LEU A 214 -25.32 1.60 -1.28
C LEU A 214 -26.20 1.19 -0.08
N ASN A 215 -25.58 0.73 1.01
CA ASN A 215 -26.29 0.36 2.23
C ASN A 215 -27.01 1.55 2.89
N GLN A 216 -26.53 2.78 2.70
CA GLN A 216 -27.18 3.99 3.21
C GLN A 216 -28.33 4.48 2.31
N GLN A 217 -28.23 4.32 0.98
CA GLN A 217 -29.35 4.62 0.06
C GLN A 217 -30.54 3.67 0.25
N GLU A 218 -30.31 2.41 0.66
CA GLU A 218 -31.38 1.45 1.01
C GLU A 218 -32.31 1.97 2.12
N MET A 219 -31.78 2.69 3.11
CA MET A 219 -32.58 3.27 4.21
C MET A 219 -33.38 4.52 3.79
N GLY A 220 -32.91 5.24 2.77
CA GLY A 220 -33.53 6.48 2.29
C GLY A 220 -34.62 6.29 1.22
N GLU A 221 -34.53 5.22 0.41
CA GLU A 221 -35.45 5.01 -0.72
C GLU A 221 -36.70 4.18 -0.38
N MET A 222 -36.72 3.44 0.74
CA MET A 222 -37.95 2.82 1.27
C MET A 222 -39.06 3.83 1.56
N ALA A 223 -38.74 5.14 1.63
CA ALA A 223 -39.70 6.21 1.86
C ALA A 223 -40.35 6.79 0.58
N LYS A 224 -40.02 6.29 -0.63
CA LYS A 224 -40.50 6.83 -1.93
C LYS A 224 -41.37 5.87 -2.75
N GLU A 225 -41.92 4.80 -2.17
CA GLU A 225 -42.81 3.86 -2.88
C GLU A 225 -44.08 4.53 -3.45
N ASP A 226 -44.55 5.64 -2.87
CA ASP A 226 -45.88 6.20 -3.17
C ASP A 226 -45.97 7.16 -4.36
N ARG A 227 -44.91 7.43 -5.13
CA ARG A 227 -44.92 8.47 -6.19
C ARG A 227 -44.15 8.13 -7.47
N ILE A 228 -44.46 7.01 -8.11
CA ILE A 228 -43.81 6.63 -9.38
C ILE A 228 -44.83 6.63 -10.53
N SER A 229 -44.55 7.43 -11.56
CA SER A 229 -45.34 7.50 -12.80
C SER A 229 -45.23 6.20 -13.62
N ALA A 230 -46.25 5.86 -14.41
CA ALA A 230 -46.30 4.62 -15.20
C ALA A 230 -45.14 4.47 -16.20
N GLY A 231 -44.50 5.56 -16.63
CA GLY A 231 -43.30 5.54 -17.48
C GLY A 231 -42.00 5.23 -16.72
N ASP A 232 -41.93 5.59 -15.44
CA ASP A 232 -40.74 5.43 -14.58
C ASP A 232 -40.70 4.08 -13.86
N ARG A 233 -41.81 3.35 -13.88
CA ARG A 233 -41.95 2.05 -13.18
C ARG A 233 -40.96 1.00 -13.70
N ARG A 234 -40.70 0.98 -15.01
CA ARG A 234 -39.74 0.04 -15.62
C ARG A 234 -38.29 0.35 -15.23
N GLN A 235 -37.93 1.64 -15.13
CA GLN A 235 -36.61 2.07 -14.66
C GLN A 235 -36.46 1.83 -13.16
N TYR A 236 -37.51 2.03 -12.38
CA TYR A 236 -37.53 1.74 -10.95
C TYR A 236 -37.44 0.23 -10.66
N GLU A 237 -38.15 -0.61 -11.41
CA GLU A 237 -38.05 -2.07 -11.30
C GLU A 237 -36.65 -2.56 -11.71
N ALA A 238 -36.05 -1.99 -12.76
CA ALA A 238 -34.66 -2.27 -13.13
C ALA A 238 -33.67 -1.80 -12.05
N HIS A 239 -33.89 -0.63 -11.43
CA HIS A 239 -33.07 -0.10 -10.33
C HIS A 239 -33.15 -0.98 -9.07
N GLN A 240 -34.37 -1.37 -8.66
CA GLN A 240 -34.60 -2.32 -7.57
C GLN A 240 -33.94 -3.68 -7.82
N LEU A 241 -34.04 -4.19 -9.05
CA LEU A 241 -33.45 -5.46 -9.43
C LEU A 241 -31.91 -5.37 -9.50
N ASN A 242 -31.35 -4.23 -9.89
CA ASN A 242 -29.92 -3.95 -9.82
C ASN A 242 -29.42 -3.83 -8.38
N ASN A 243 -30.18 -3.18 -7.49
CA ASN A 243 -29.82 -3.12 -6.06
C ASN A 243 -29.84 -4.50 -5.42
N LYS A 244 -30.82 -5.35 -5.76
CA LYS A 244 -30.83 -6.77 -5.33
C LYS A 244 -29.61 -7.55 -5.81
N ARG A 245 -29.08 -7.25 -7.00
CA ARG A 245 -27.87 -7.87 -7.58
C ARG A 245 -26.56 -7.35 -6.99
N ILE A 246 -26.58 -6.24 -6.24
CA ILE A 246 -25.40 -5.57 -5.67
C ILE A 246 -25.28 -5.86 -4.15
N GLN A 247 -26.12 -6.74 -3.60
CA GLN A 247 -26.07 -7.11 -2.18
C GLN A 247 -24.78 -7.85 -1.82
N GLU A 248 -24.29 -7.70 -0.58
CA GLU A 248 -22.99 -8.22 -0.12
C GLU A 248 -22.77 -9.75 -0.33
N ASN A 249 -23.84 -10.52 -0.57
CA ASN A 249 -23.80 -11.97 -0.80
C ASN A 249 -23.94 -12.39 -2.28
N SER A 250 -23.77 -11.46 -3.23
CA SER A 250 -23.95 -11.76 -4.66
C SER A 250 -22.86 -12.70 -5.18
N ASN A 251 -23.29 -13.70 -5.95
CA ASN A 251 -22.42 -14.75 -6.47
C ASN A 251 -21.60 -14.28 -7.69
N ILE A 252 -20.37 -14.78 -7.86
CA ILE A 252 -19.51 -14.47 -9.04
C ILE A 252 -20.28 -14.67 -10.35
N ASN A 253 -20.96 -15.80 -10.51
CA ASN A 253 -21.66 -16.12 -11.76
C ASN A 253 -22.88 -15.21 -12.00
N GLU A 254 -23.58 -14.81 -10.94
CA GLU A 254 -24.70 -13.87 -11.05
C GLU A 254 -24.24 -12.46 -11.42
N ILE A 255 -23.10 -12.03 -10.88
CA ILE A 255 -22.48 -10.75 -11.21
C ILE A 255 -22.03 -10.76 -12.67
N ILE A 256 -21.28 -11.79 -13.11
CA ILE A 256 -20.83 -11.92 -14.51
C ILE A 256 -22.03 -11.95 -15.47
N LYS A 257 -23.05 -12.75 -15.17
CA LYS A 257 -24.28 -12.78 -15.97
C LYS A 257 -24.95 -11.41 -16.01
N SER A 258 -24.95 -10.67 -14.91
CA SER A 258 -25.51 -9.32 -14.86
C SER A 258 -24.81 -8.37 -15.82
N LEU A 259 -23.48 -8.49 -15.98
CA LEU A 259 -22.71 -7.68 -16.93
C LEU A 259 -23.05 -7.94 -18.40
N THR A 260 -23.80 -8.98 -18.73
CA THR A 260 -24.26 -9.24 -20.12
C THR A 260 -25.52 -8.44 -20.51
N PHE A 261 -26.26 -7.89 -19.54
CA PHE A 261 -27.50 -7.17 -19.81
C PHE A 261 -27.26 -5.82 -20.51
N SER A 262 -28.31 -5.36 -21.20
CA SER A 262 -28.28 -4.14 -22.00
C SER A 262 -28.32 -2.86 -21.15
N ARG A 263 -28.08 -1.71 -21.79
CA ARG A 263 -28.03 -0.38 -21.12
C ARG A 263 -29.34 0.02 -20.45
N THR A 264 -30.47 -0.46 -20.98
CA THR A 264 -31.79 -0.17 -20.41
C THR A 264 -32.04 -0.92 -19.12
N ASP A 265 -31.30 -2.02 -18.93
CA ASP A 265 -31.50 -2.93 -17.81
C ASP A 265 -30.47 -2.65 -16.70
N ILE A 266 -29.23 -2.28 -17.05
CA ILE A 266 -28.18 -1.92 -16.09
C ILE A 266 -27.46 -0.63 -16.48
N SER A 267 -27.50 0.34 -15.56
CA SER A 267 -26.82 1.64 -15.72
C SER A 267 -25.29 1.51 -15.66
N SER A 268 -24.55 2.45 -16.24
CA SER A 268 -23.07 2.45 -16.17
C SER A 268 -22.56 2.47 -14.73
N ARG A 269 -23.18 3.27 -13.85
CA ARG A 269 -22.83 3.31 -12.41
C ARG A 269 -23.06 1.96 -11.73
N SER A 270 -24.14 1.27 -12.06
CA SER A 270 -24.42 -0.07 -11.54
C SER A 270 -23.42 -1.11 -12.05
N ARG A 271 -22.95 -0.99 -13.31
CA ARG A 271 -21.90 -1.86 -13.87
C ARG A 271 -20.56 -1.67 -13.16
N GLU A 272 -20.16 -0.42 -12.91
CA GLU A 272 -18.96 -0.12 -12.12
C GLU A 272 -19.02 -0.79 -10.74
N LEU A 273 -20.17 -0.68 -10.05
CA LEU A 273 -20.39 -1.30 -8.73
C LEU A 273 -20.35 -2.83 -8.78
N LEU A 274 -20.97 -3.43 -9.79
CA LEU A 274 -20.95 -4.88 -10.00
C LEU A 274 -19.53 -5.39 -10.25
N LEU A 275 -18.74 -4.70 -11.07
CA LEU A 275 -17.33 -5.05 -11.33
C LEU A 275 -16.44 -4.87 -10.10
N ALA A 276 -16.66 -3.78 -9.38
CA ALA A 276 -16.05 -3.52 -8.08
C ALA A 276 -16.30 -4.67 -7.09
N GLN A 277 -17.56 -5.11 -7.01
CA GLN A 277 -17.97 -6.23 -6.17
C GLN A 277 -17.40 -7.56 -6.67
N LEU A 278 -17.39 -7.79 -7.98
CA LEU A 278 -16.79 -8.97 -8.59
C LEU A 278 -15.33 -9.11 -8.15
N TYR A 279 -14.53 -8.05 -8.33
CA TYR A 279 -13.14 -8.03 -7.90
C TYR A 279 -13.00 -8.39 -6.43
N LYS A 280 -13.80 -7.75 -5.56
CA LYS A 280 -13.78 -8.01 -4.11
C LYS A 280 -14.05 -9.48 -3.80
N VAL A 281 -15.10 -10.07 -4.38
CA VAL A 281 -15.47 -11.46 -4.10
C VAL A 281 -14.39 -12.44 -4.58
N VAL A 282 -13.83 -12.20 -5.77
CA VAL A 282 -12.77 -13.04 -6.35
C VAL A 282 -11.51 -13.06 -5.46
N VAL A 283 -11.07 -11.91 -4.96
CA VAL A 283 -9.82 -11.86 -4.19
C VAL A 283 -9.99 -12.25 -2.72
N SER A 284 -11.16 -12.01 -2.13
CA SER A 284 -11.39 -12.19 -0.68
C SER A 284 -11.43 -13.65 -0.24
N LYS A 285 -11.78 -14.57 -1.13
CA LYS A 285 -11.96 -15.98 -0.80
C LYS A 285 -11.29 -16.85 -1.88
N PRO A 286 -10.78 -18.03 -1.51
CA PRO A 286 -10.31 -19.00 -2.49
C PRO A 286 -11.44 -19.33 -3.45
N LEU A 287 -11.11 -19.38 -4.73
CA LEU A 287 -12.09 -19.67 -5.76
C LEU A 287 -12.50 -21.14 -5.66
N VAL A 288 -13.80 -21.39 -5.73
CA VAL A 288 -14.29 -22.76 -5.90
C VAL A 288 -14.50 -22.96 -7.39
N VAL A 289 -13.71 -23.86 -7.97
CA VAL A 289 -13.81 -24.24 -9.38
C VAL A 289 -14.69 -25.48 -9.52
N TYR A 290 -15.17 -25.75 -10.73
CA TYR A 290 -16.02 -26.90 -11.01
C TYR A 290 -15.38 -28.20 -10.51
N ASN A 291 -16.11 -28.95 -9.69
CA ASN A 291 -15.74 -30.30 -9.27
C ASN A 291 -16.99 -31.19 -9.17
N GLU A 292 -16.77 -32.52 -9.15
CA GLU A 292 -17.87 -33.50 -9.07
C GLU A 292 -18.75 -33.33 -7.83
N GLU A 293 -18.20 -32.76 -6.76
CA GLU A 293 -18.89 -32.53 -5.49
C GLU A 293 -19.89 -31.35 -5.55
N ASN A 294 -19.65 -30.36 -6.40
CA ASN A 294 -20.49 -29.16 -6.55
C ASN A 294 -21.43 -29.20 -7.77
N LEU A 295 -21.51 -30.35 -8.47
CA LEU A 295 -22.28 -30.55 -9.70
C LEU A 295 -23.78 -30.15 -9.59
N GLY A 296 -24.33 -30.14 -8.37
CA GLY A 296 -25.74 -29.85 -8.08
C GLY A 296 -26.13 -28.37 -8.01
N ASN A 297 -25.17 -27.43 -7.93
CA ASN A 297 -25.49 -25.99 -7.87
C ASN A 297 -24.43 -25.13 -8.57
N ARG A 298 -24.77 -24.58 -9.74
CA ARG A 298 -23.92 -23.65 -10.51
C ARG A 298 -23.60 -22.34 -9.78
N LEU A 299 -24.22 -22.06 -8.64
CA LEU A 299 -23.83 -20.94 -7.79
C LEU A 299 -22.65 -21.30 -6.88
N ASN A 300 -22.27 -22.56 -6.73
CA ASN A 300 -21.23 -22.94 -5.77
C ASN A 300 -19.82 -22.96 -6.36
N TYR A 301 -19.68 -22.80 -7.68
CA TYR A 301 -18.38 -22.84 -8.36
C TYR A 301 -18.36 -21.87 -9.55
N VAL A 302 -17.17 -21.51 -10.03
CA VAL A 302 -16.97 -20.77 -11.28
C VAL A 302 -16.51 -21.76 -12.36
N ASP A 303 -17.18 -21.73 -13.50
CA ASP A 303 -16.83 -22.53 -14.69
C ASP A 303 -16.12 -21.70 -15.76
N GLU A 304 -15.49 -22.41 -16.70
CA GLU A 304 -14.87 -21.81 -17.89
C GLU A 304 -15.85 -20.91 -18.67
N ASP A 305 -17.13 -21.27 -18.75
CA ASP A 305 -18.17 -20.49 -19.44
C ASP A 305 -18.32 -19.08 -18.83
N SER A 306 -18.29 -18.98 -17.50
CA SER A 306 -18.38 -17.70 -16.79
C SER A 306 -17.13 -16.85 -17.03
N VAL A 307 -15.94 -17.45 -17.00
CA VAL A 307 -14.68 -16.75 -17.31
C VAL A 307 -14.66 -16.28 -18.77
N ASN A 308 -15.04 -17.14 -19.72
CA ASN A 308 -15.17 -16.79 -21.14
C ASN A 308 -16.17 -15.66 -21.37
N THR A 309 -17.27 -15.62 -20.61
CA THR A 309 -18.23 -14.51 -20.69
C THR A 309 -17.56 -13.19 -20.33
N LEU A 310 -16.72 -13.17 -19.29
CA LEU A 310 -15.99 -11.97 -18.87
C LEU A 310 -14.90 -11.59 -19.88
N ILE A 311 -14.17 -12.57 -20.42
CA ILE A 311 -13.21 -12.38 -21.53
C ILE A 311 -13.91 -11.69 -22.70
N ASN A 312 -15.08 -12.20 -23.13
CA ASN A 312 -15.85 -11.64 -24.23
C ASN A 312 -16.36 -10.21 -23.96
N GLN A 313 -16.68 -9.86 -22.70
CA GLN A 313 -16.99 -8.48 -22.34
C GLN A 313 -15.78 -7.56 -22.53
N PHE A 314 -14.60 -8.01 -22.13
CA PHE A 314 -13.34 -7.26 -22.27
C PHE A 314 -12.90 -7.14 -23.73
N THR A 315 -12.78 -8.26 -24.46
CA THR A 315 -12.41 -8.28 -25.88
C THR A 315 -13.47 -7.63 -26.76
N GLY A 316 -14.74 -7.63 -26.35
CA GLY A 316 -15.81 -6.88 -26.99
C GLY A 316 -15.75 -5.36 -26.80
N ALA A 317 -14.78 -4.82 -26.06
CA ALA A 317 -14.72 -3.39 -25.71
C ALA A 317 -15.97 -2.88 -24.96
N ASN A 318 -16.65 -3.74 -24.17
CA ASN A 318 -17.93 -3.42 -23.53
C ASN A 318 -17.77 -2.69 -22.19
N TYR A 319 -16.96 -1.63 -22.18
CA TYR A 319 -16.73 -0.72 -21.06
C TYR A 319 -16.92 0.72 -21.50
N ARG A 320 -17.40 1.60 -20.59
CA ARG A 320 -17.85 2.96 -20.97
C ARG A 320 -17.30 4.09 -20.11
N SER A 321 -16.64 3.75 -19.02
CA SER A 321 -15.92 4.69 -18.17
C SER A 321 -14.55 4.12 -17.85
N GLU A 322 -13.65 5.01 -17.45
CA GLU A 322 -12.31 4.69 -16.95
C GLU A 322 -12.36 3.63 -15.83
N LEU A 323 -13.26 3.82 -14.87
CA LEU A 323 -13.44 2.91 -13.73
C LEU A 323 -14.06 1.57 -14.15
N GLU A 324 -15.03 1.57 -15.07
CA GLU A 324 -15.61 0.32 -15.58
C GLU A 324 -14.53 -0.52 -16.27
N PHE A 325 -13.69 0.10 -17.11
CA PHE A 325 -12.56 -0.57 -17.74
C PHE A 325 -11.58 -1.12 -16.70
N GLN A 326 -11.18 -0.29 -15.74
CA GLN A 326 -10.19 -0.67 -14.72
C GLN A 326 -10.67 -1.85 -13.88
N TYR A 327 -11.90 -1.82 -13.37
CA TYR A 327 -12.45 -2.93 -12.58
C TYR A 327 -12.73 -4.18 -13.42
N LEU A 328 -13.14 -4.04 -14.69
CA LEU A 328 -13.31 -5.18 -15.60
C LEU A 328 -11.99 -5.89 -15.83
N PHE A 329 -10.97 -5.13 -16.22
CA PHE A 329 -9.65 -5.69 -16.47
C PHE A 329 -9.08 -6.35 -15.21
N ARG A 330 -9.15 -5.66 -14.07
CA ARG A 330 -8.62 -6.18 -12.81
C ARG A 330 -9.37 -7.43 -12.31
N SER A 331 -10.70 -7.46 -12.43
CA SER A 331 -11.52 -8.64 -12.11
C SER A 331 -11.18 -9.81 -13.02
N LEU A 332 -10.98 -9.56 -14.32
CA LEU A 332 -10.63 -10.59 -15.29
C LEU A 332 -9.27 -11.22 -14.98
N ILE A 333 -8.24 -10.41 -14.79
CA ILE A 333 -6.89 -10.92 -14.47
C ILE A 333 -6.90 -11.65 -13.14
N ALA A 334 -7.52 -11.10 -12.10
CA ALA A 334 -7.60 -11.77 -10.80
C ALA A 334 -8.35 -13.11 -10.88
N LEU A 335 -9.43 -13.18 -11.64
CA LEU A 335 -10.22 -14.42 -11.80
C LEU A 335 -9.41 -15.52 -12.50
N ILE A 336 -8.71 -15.18 -13.58
CA ILE A 336 -7.84 -16.15 -14.29
C ILE A 336 -6.67 -16.57 -13.40
N CYS A 337 -6.01 -15.62 -12.74
CA CYS A 337 -4.86 -15.92 -11.88
C CYS A 337 -5.26 -16.70 -10.61
N SER A 338 -6.50 -16.58 -10.12
CA SER A 338 -6.96 -17.31 -8.95
C SER A 338 -6.90 -18.82 -9.12
N ASP A 339 -7.06 -19.33 -10.35
CA ASP A 339 -6.87 -20.73 -10.70
C ASP A 339 -6.36 -20.86 -12.13
N ILE A 340 -5.04 -20.79 -12.28
CA ILE A 340 -4.38 -20.85 -13.60
C ILE A 340 -4.44 -22.24 -14.21
N ASP A 341 -4.56 -23.27 -13.39
CA ASP A 341 -4.57 -24.66 -13.83
C ASP A 341 -5.89 -24.97 -14.56
N GLU A 342 -7.01 -24.46 -14.05
CA GLU A 342 -8.29 -24.54 -14.75
C GLU A 342 -8.40 -23.53 -15.91
N PHE A 343 -8.10 -22.24 -15.67
CA PHE A 343 -8.45 -21.18 -16.62
C PHE A 343 -7.32 -20.79 -17.58
N GLY A 344 -6.11 -21.33 -17.42
CA GLY A 344 -4.96 -21.00 -18.26
C GLY A 344 -5.20 -21.26 -19.75
N ALA A 345 -5.96 -22.31 -20.08
CA ALA A 345 -6.33 -22.65 -21.46
C ALA A 345 -7.23 -21.57 -22.14
N LEU A 346 -7.90 -20.73 -21.35
CA LEU A 346 -8.76 -19.65 -21.86
C LEU A 346 -7.97 -18.43 -22.32
N ILE A 347 -6.67 -18.36 -22.02
CA ILE A 347 -5.77 -17.28 -22.43
C ILE A 347 -5.46 -17.45 -23.92
N SER A 348 -6.41 -17.03 -24.75
CA SER A 348 -6.28 -17.07 -26.21
C SER A 348 -5.33 -16.00 -26.74
N ASN A 349 -4.80 -16.23 -27.94
CA ASN A 349 -4.04 -15.21 -28.67
C ASN A 349 -4.86 -13.93 -28.88
N ASP A 350 -6.19 -14.01 -29.02
CA ASP A 350 -7.06 -12.84 -29.16
C ASP A 350 -7.06 -11.98 -27.90
N LEU A 351 -7.20 -12.61 -26.72
CA LEU A 351 -7.13 -11.91 -25.43
C LEU A 351 -5.76 -11.24 -25.24
N LEU A 352 -4.67 -11.96 -25.47
CA LEU A 352 -3.31 -11.42 -25.34
C LEU A 352 -3.06 -10.27 -26.32
N THR A 353 -3.44 -10.44 -27.59
CA THR A 353 -3.31 -9.40 -28.62
C THR A 353 -4.11 -8.16 -28.24
N ARG A 354 -5.31 -8.32 -27.68
CA ARG A 354 -6.12 -7.19 -27.23
C ARG A 354 -5.48 -6.45 -26.06
N ILE A 355 -4.92 -7.16 -25.08
CA ILE A 355 -4.20 -6.54 -23.96
C ILE A 355 -2.97 -5.77 -24.47
N GLN A 356 -2.17 -6.38 -25.35
CA GLN A 356 -1.01 -5.72 -25.97
C GLN A 356 -1.43 -4.50 -26.80
N HIS A 357 -2.53 -4.59 -27.54
CA HIS A 357 -3.06 -3.47 -28.30
C HIS A 357 -3.42 -2.28 -27.40
N LEU A 358 -4.10 -2.53 -26.26
CA LEU A 358 -4.44 -1.50 -25.26
C LEU A 358 -3.20 -0.79 -24.68
N ILE A 359 -2.07 -1.50 -24.59
CA ILE A 359 -0.80 -0.92 -24.14
C ILE A 359 -0.22 0.02 -25.22
N THR A 360 -0.27 -0.38 -26.48
CA THR A 360 0.37 0.36 -27.60
C THR A 360 -0.48 1.45 -28.24
N GLU A 361 -1.82 1.36 -28.21
CA GLU A 361 -2.71 2.31 -28.88
C GLU A 361 -2.69 3.70 -28.23
N PRO A 362 -2.94 4.82 -28.94
CA PRO A 362 -3.00 6.13 -28.30
C PRO A 362 -4.04 6.21 -27.16
N THR A 363 -3.77 7.01 -26.15
CA THR A 363 -4.72 7.23 -25.04
C THR A 363 -6.04 7.81 -25.53
N ASN A 364 -7.13 7.47 -24.86
CA ASN A 364 -8.46 7.98 -25.15
C ASN A 364 -9.21 8.31 -23.85
N SER A 365 -10.48 8.70 -23.95
CA SER A 365 -11.29 9.13 -22.79
C SER A 365 -11.62 8.01 -21.79
N ILE A 366 -11.33 6.75 -22.11
CA ILE A 366 -11.58 5.59 -21.24
C ILE A 366 -10.27 4.90 -20.86
N VAL A 367 -9.40 4.66 -21.85
CA VAL A 367 -8.06 4.08 -21.67
C VAL A 367 -7.07 5.24 -21.57
N THR A 368 -6.94 5.75 -20.35
CA THR A 368 -6.02 6.84 -19.98
C THR A 368 -4.60 6.30 -19.80
N ALA A 369 -3.59 7.18 -19.78
CA ALA A 369 -2.21 6.79 -19.45
C ALA A 369 -2.11 6.16 -18.05
N GLU A 370 -2.86 6.71 -17.08
CA GLU A 370 -2.99 6.16 -15.73
C GLU A 370 -3.48 4.71 -15.77
N ASN A 371 -4.56 4.43 -16.50
CA ASN A 371 -5.07 3.07 -16.66
C ASN A 371 -4.14 2.16 -17.47
N LYS A 372 -3.40 2.66 -18.46
CA LYS A 372 -2.43 1.86 -19.21
C LYS A 372 -1.33 1.28 -18.33
N SER A 373 -0.85 2.03 -17.33
CA SER A 373 0.09 1.50 -16.35
C SER A 373 -0.48 0.27 -15.63
N SER A 374 -1.76 0.31 -15.28
CA SER A 374 -2.52 -0.81 -14.71
C SER A 374 -2.65 -1.99 -15.68
N VAL A 375 -2.84 -1.72 -16.99
CA VAL A 375 -2.87 -2.77 -18.03
C VAL A 375 -1.53 -3.51 -18.09
N ILE A 376 -0.41 -2.81 -18.03
CA ILE A 376 0.94 -3.41 -18.04
C ILE A 376 1.17 -4.26 -16.79
N LEU A 377 0.76 -3.78 -15.61
CA LEU A 377 0.88 -4.54 -14.37
C LEU A 377 0.06 -5.84 -14.42
N GLY A 378 -1.17 -5.78 -14.95
CA GLY A 378 -2.00 -6.97 -15.13
C GLY A 378 -1.51 -7.92 -16.20
N TYR A 379 -0.99 -7.41 -17.32
CA TYR A 379 -0.33 -8.21 -18.34
C TYR A 379 0.87 -8.97 -17.77
N THR A 380 1.69 -8.28 -16.97
CA THR A 380 2.86 -8.89 -16.32
C THR A 380 2.43 -9.91 -15.27
N ALA A 381 1.45 -9.60 -14.41
CA ALA A 381 0.93 -10.53 -13.41
C ALA A 381 0.41 -11.82 -14.07
N LEU A 382 -0.41 -11.68 -15.12
CA LEU A 382 -0.92 -12.80 -15.90
C LEU A 382 0.22 -13.63 -16.51
N THR A 383 1.19 -12.97 -17.13
CA THR A 383 2.34 -13.64 -17.77
C THR A 383 3.18 -14.39 -16.75
N VAL A 384 3.48 -13.79 -15.59
CA VAL A 384 4.26 -14.46 -14.54
C VAL A 384 3.52 -15.67 -13.98
N VAL A 385 2.22 -15.56 -13.71
CA VAL A 385 1.43 -16.68 -13.18
C VAL A 385 1.32 -17.81 -14.22
N LEU A 386 1.07 -17.47 -15.49
CA LEU A 386 0.94 -18.44 -16.59
C LEU A 386 2.25 -19.19 -16.89
N HIS A 387 3.37 -18.48 -16.92
CA HIS A 387 4.65 -19.07 -17.32
C HIS A 387 5.47 -19.61 -16.14
N ASN A 388 5.03 -19.43 -14.89
CA ASN A 388 5.73 -19.98 -13.74
C ASN A 388 5.76 -21.52 -13.80
N GLY A 389 6.96 -22.11 -13.72
CA GLY A 389 7.14 -23.56 -13.85
C GLY A 389 6.90 -24.13 -15.25
N SER A 390 6.59 -23.28 -16.23
CA SER A 390 6.29 -23.65 -17.62
C SER A 390 7.39 -23.20 -18.59
N SER A 391 7.15 -23.33 -19.90
CA SER A 391 8.08 -22.85 -20.93
C SER A 391 8.22 -21.33 -20.90
N SER A 392 9.45 -20.83 -20.97
CA SER A 392 9.78 -19.40 -21.10
C SER A 392 9.79 -18.90 -22.55
N PHE A 393 9.24 -19.66 -23.49
CA PHE A 393 9.21 -19.31 -24.91
C PHE A 393 8.50 -17.97 -25.15
N GLY A 394 9.19 -17.05 -25.85
CA GLY A 394 8.67 -15.72 -26.20
C GLY A 394 8.55 -14.75 -25.02
N VAL A 395 9.16 -15.06 -23.86
CA VAL A 395 9.22 -14.12 -22.72
C VAL A 395 10.18 -12.97 -23.02
N ASP A 396 11.28 -13.24 -23.72
CA ASP A 396 12.24 -12.27 -24.24
C ASP A 396 11.61 -11.25 -25.18
N ASP A 397 10.75 -11.67 -26.11
CA ASP A 397 9.98 -10.76 -26.96
C ASP A 397 9.11 -9.80 -26.14
N ARG A 398 8.50 -10.31 -25.06
CA ARG A 398 7.67 -9.50 -24.14
C ARG A 398 8.51 -8.54 -23.31
N VAL A 399 9.68 -8.97 -22.87
CA VAL A 399 10.65 -8.12 -22.18
C VAL A 399 11.09 -6.96 -23.09
N ASN A 400 11.42 -7.25 -24.34
CA ASN A 400 11.78 -6.24 -25.34
C ASN A 400 10.63 -5.25 -25.60
N MET A 401 9.41 -5.76 -25.80
CA MET A 401 8.21 -4.91 -25.95
C MET A 401 8.05 -3.94 -24.76
N LEU A 402 8.15 -4.44 -23.53
CA LEU A 402 8.03 -3.59 -22.33
C LEU A 402 9.19 -2.60 -22.21
N MET A 403 10.41 -2.99 -22.61
CA MET A 403 11.55 -2.09 -22.62
C MET A 403 11.36 -0.93 -23.62
N GLU A 404 10.89 -1.21 -24.83
CA GLU A 404 10.57 -0.18 -25.83
C GLU A 404 9.49 0.79 -25.33
N ILE A 405 8.45 0.26 -24.66
CA ILE A 405 7.41 1.08 -24.02
C ILE A 405 8.03 1.97 -22.93
N ALA A 406 8.91 1.42 -22.09
CA ALA A 406 9.57 2.18 -21.04
C ALA A 406 10.40 3.35 -21.59
N GLU A 407 11.19 3.12 -22.63
CA GLU A 407 11.99 4.16 -23.31
C GLU A 407 11.09 5.24 -23.93
N GLY A 408 10.06 4.83 -24.68
CA GLY A 408 9.13 5.74 -25.35
C GLY A 408 8.37 6.64 -24.37
N TYR A 409 7.80 6.06 -23.32
CA TYR A 409 7.05 6.81 -22.30
C TYR A 409 7.95 7.64 -21.38
N SER A 410 9.19 7.21 -21.13
CA SER A 410 10.18 8.02 -20.43
C SER A 410 10.55 9.28 -21.22
N ALA A 411 10.78 9.13 -22.53
CA ALA A 411 11.04 10.26 -23.42
C ALA A 411 9.83 11.21 -23.52
N SER A 412 8.62 10.65 -23.62
CA SER A 412 7.34 11.39 -23.62
C SER A 412 7.18 12.22 -22.33
N ALA A 413 7.35 11.59 -21.16
CA ALA A 413 7.24 12.26 -19.87
C ALA A 413 8.26 13.40 -19.72
N LEU A 414 9.51 13.19 -20.17
CA LEU A 414 10.54 14.22 -20.15
C LEU A 414 10.22 15.39 -21.09
N ALA A 415 9.68 15.11 -22.28
CA ALA A 415 9.25 16.15 -23.21
C ALA A 415 8.12 17.01 -22.63
N LEU A 416 7.07 16.36 -22.10
CA LEU A 416 5.96 17.06 -21.45
C LEU A 416 6.42 17.86 -20.22
N GLN A 417 7.35 17.34 -19.43
CA GLN A 417 7.90 18.08 -18.29
C GLN A 417 8.60 19.36 -18.76
N LYS A 418 9.41 19.28 -19.82
CA LYS A 418 10.07 20.46 -20.41
C LYS A 418 9.06 21.48 -20.95
N GLU A 419 7.96 21.03 -21.57
CA GLU A 419 6.89 21.92 -22.03
C GLU A 419 6.23 22.65 -20.85
N VAL A 420 5.94 21.93 -19.77
CA VAL A 420 5.38 22.51 -18.52
C VAL A 420 6.32 23.54 -17.92
N GLU A 421 7.63 23.28 -17.92
CA GLU A 421 8.66 24.18 -17.38
C GLU A 421 8.91 25.41 -18.27
N GLN A 422 8.88 25.25 -19.59
CA GLN A 422 9.04 26.35 -20.55
C GLN A 422 7.81 27.26 -20.60
N GLY A 423 6.68 26.79 -20.08
CA GLY A 423 5.42 27.54 -20.11
C GLY A 423 4.89 27.72 -21.53
N ASP A 424 5.23 26.79 -22.44
CA ASP A 424 4.79 26.84 -23.83
C ASP A 424 3.30 26.49 -23.86
N ARG A 425 2.49 27.55 -23.88
CA ARG A 425 1.05 27.51 -23.70
C ARG A 425 0.48 28.08 -24.98
N GLU A 426 -0.01 27.23 -25.87
CA GLU A 426 -0.63 27.63 -27.14
C GLU A 426 -1.79 28.66 -26.98
N HIS A 427 -2.23 28.99 -25.76
CA HIS A 427 -3.31 29.96 -25.49
C HIS A 427 -3.03 30.99 -24.37
N SER A 428 -1.77 31.22 -23.95
CA SER A 428 -1.48 32.08 -22.77
C SER A 428 -1.72 33.59 -22.97
N THR A 429 -2.00 34.08 -24.18
CA THR A 429 -2.19 35.52 -24.40
C THR A 429 -3.56 36.06 -23.93
N PHE A 430 -4.48 35.20 -23.48
CA PHE A 430 -5.85 35.63 -23.11
C PHE A 430 -6.38 35.15 -21.74
N ILE A 431 -5.60 34.42 -20.94
CA ILE A 431 -6.07 33.92 -19.63
C ILE A 431 -5.79 34.99 -18.56
N THR A 432 -6.83 35.75 -18.17
CA THR A 432 -6.76 36.74 -17.07
C THR A 432 -7.08 36.15 -15.68
N ASP A 433 -7.53 34.89 -15.62
CA ASP A 433 -7.92 34.21 -14.37
C ASP A 433 -6.79 33.31 -13.83
N LYS A 434 -6.23 33.69 -12.67
CA LYS A 434 -5.16 32.95 -11.98
C LYS A 434 -5.59 31.55 -11.53
N ASN A 435 -6.89 31.30 -11.33
CA ASN A 435 -7.38 29.98 -10.92
C ASN A 435 -7.44 29.00 -12.10
N LEU A 436 -7.77 29.48 -13.30
CA LEU A 436 -7.74 28.69 -14.52
C LEU A 436 -6.30 28.30 -14.88
N ASP A 437 -5.36 29.23 -14.72
CA ASP A 437 -3.94 28.98 -14.98
C ASP A 437 -3.36 27.86 -14.09
N LYS A 438 -3.67 27.90 -12.79
CA LYS A 438 -3.26 26.85 -11.84
C LYS A 438 -3.86 25.49 -12.20
N ARG A 439 -5.13 25.43 -12.62
CA ARG A 439 -5.79 24.19 -13.02
C ARG A 439 -5.12 23.57 -14.26
N LEU A 440 -4.81 24.37 -15.27
CA LEU A 440 -4.14 23.91 -16.49
C LEU A 440 -2.73 23.40 -16.21
N VAL A 441 -1.98 24.09 -15.34
CA VAL A 441 -0.65 23.63 -14.90
C VAL A 441 -0.76 22.31 -14.12
N ASN A 442 -1.76 22.15 -13.26
CA ASN A 442 -1.99 20.89 -12.54
C ASN A 442 -2.35 19.75 -13.50
N GLU A 443 -3.21 20.00 -14.50
CA GLU A 443 -3.57 19.00 -15.51
C GLU A 443 -2.35 18.58 -16.35
N ALA A 444 -1.51 19.53 -16.75
CA ALA A 444 -0.29 19.24 -17.50
C ALA A 444 0.72 18.43 -16.66
N ASN A 445 0.90 18.78 -15.37
CA ASN A 445 1.70 17.97 -14.45
C ASN A 445 1.11 16.56 -14.24
N ALA A 446 -0.22 16.42 -14.19
CA ALA A 446 -0.86 15.12 -14.08
C ALA A 446 -0.58 14.25 -15.31
N LYS A 447 -0.53 14.83 -16.52
CA LYS A 447 -0.13 14.12 -17.74
C LYS A 447 1.32 13.64 -17.67
N VAL A 448 2.25 14.47 -17.19
CA VAL A 448 3.65 14.07 -16.98
C VAL A 448 3.74 12.87 -16.04
N VAL A 449 3.03 12.93 -14.91
CA VAL A 449 2.99 11.82 -13.93
C VAL A 449 2.39 10.56 -14.54
N ALA A 450 1.29 10.67 -15.28
CA ALA A 450 0.63 9.53 -15.89
C ALA A 450 1.51 8.82 -16.94
N GLU A 451 2.21 9.58 -17.79
CA GLU A 451 3.17 9.03 -18.77
C GLU A 451 4.37 8.37 -18.07
N ALA A 452 4.88 8.97 -16.99
CA ALA A 452 5.93 8.37 -16.18
C ALA A 452 5.48 7.07 -15.51
N SER A 453 4.24 6.98 -15.03
CA SER A 453 3.67 5.76 -14.45
C SER A 453 3.61 4.60 -15.45
N VAL A 454 3.37 4.88 -16.73
CA VAL A 454 3.43 3.85 -17.78
C VAL A 454 4.85 3.33 -17.94
N ALA A 455 5.85 4.22 -17.99
CA ALA A 455 7.25 3.81 -18.05
C ALA A 455 7.69 3.00 -16.83
N VAL A 456 7.28 3.43 -15.62
CA VAL A 456 7.55 2.72 -14.36
C VAL A 456 6.92 1.32 -14.34
N ALA A 457 5.67 1.20 -14.75
CA ALA A 457 4.99 -0.11 -14.83
C ALA A 457 5.69 -1.04 -15.83
N ALA A 458 6.13 -0.50 -16.97
CA ALA A 458 6.88 -1.25 -17.97
C ALA A 458 8.24 -1.75 -17.44
N LEU A 459 9.00 -0.89 -16.74
CA LEU A 459 10.27 -1.27 -16.11
C LEU A 459 10.11 -2.34 -15.03
N HIS A 460 9.14 -2.18 -14.13
CA HIS A 460 8.82 -3.23 -13.17
C HIS A 460 8.39 -4.54 -13.87
N GLY A 461 7.69 -4.42 -15.00
CA GLY A 461 7.32 -5.54 -15.86
C GLY A 461 8.55 -6.28 -16.42
N VAL A 462 9.50 -5.54 -17.01
CA VAL A 462 10.78 -6.06 -17.50
C VAL A 462 11.48 -6.86 -16.40
N GLY A 463 11.70 -6.25 -15.23
CA GLY A 463 12.37 -6.91 -14.11
C GLY A 463 11.65 -8.16 -13.64
N CYS A 464 10.31 -8.17 -13.65
CA CYS A 464 9.52 -9.33 -13.25
C CYS A 464 9.57 -10.46 -14.29
N LEU A 465 9.46 -10.15 -15.59
CA LEU A 465 9.48 -11.16 -16.65
C LEU A 465 10.86 -11.81 -16.81
N LEU A 466 11.95 -11.08 -16.54
CA LEU A 466 13.30 -11.66 -16.49
C LEU A 466 13.40 -12.82 -15.49
N THR A 467 12.61 -12.80 -14.41
CA THR A 467 12.58 -13.88 -13.41
C THR A 467 12.02 -15.21 -13.94
N LEU A 468 11.40 -15.22 -15.12
CA LEU A 468 10.90 -16.44 -15.78
C LEU A 468 11.96 -17.11 -16.67
N LEU A 469 13.01 -16.37 -17.05
CA LEU A 469 14.10 -16.90 -17.85
C LEU A 469 15.03 -17.73 -16.98
N ARG A 470 15.53 -18.85 -17.52
CA ARG A 470 16.48 -19.71 -16.82
C ARG A 470 17.86 -19.04 -16.81
N ARG A 471 18.57 -19.16 -15.67
CA ARG A 471 19.96 -18.70 -15.54
C ARG A 471 20.86 -19.46 -16.52
N GLY A 472 21.79 -18.75 -17.12
CA GLY A 472 22.74 -19.26 -18.10
C GLY A 472 23.11 -18.22 -19.16
N GLU A 473 23.95 -18.62 -20.11
CA GLU A 473 24.50 -17.75 -21.17
C GLU A 473 23.42 -16.96 -21.93
N TYR A 474 22.29 -17.59 -22.28
CA TYR A 474 21.20 -16.91 -22.98
C TYR A 474 20.62 -15.74 -22.19
N LEU A 475 20.43 -15.91 -20.88
CA LEU A 475 19.93 -14.83 -20.03
C LEU A 475 20.96 -13.70 -19.94
N ASN A 476 22.25 -14.03 -19.84
CA ASN A 476 23.33 -13.05 -19.81
C ASN A 476 23.34 -12.17 -21.07
N GLU A 477 23.24 -12.77 -22.26
CA GLU A 477 23.14 -12.01 -23.53
C GLU A 477 21.96 -11.03 -23.52
N VAL A 478 20.79 -11.48 -23.04
CA VAL A 478 19.58 -10.64 -22.96
C VAL A 478 19.77 -9.50 -21.98
N VAL A 479 20.29 -9.76 -20.77
CA VAL A 479 20.42 -8.71 -19.75
C VAL A 479 21.55 -7.73 -20.06
N GLU A 480 22.62 -8.16 -20.72
CA GLU A 480 23.69 -7.26 -21.17
C GLU A 480 23.18 -6.24 -22.20
N ASP A 481 22.35 -6.64 -23.16
CA ASP A 481 21.67 -5.69 -24.08
C ASP A 481 20.72 -4.76 -23.33
N LEU A 482 19.96 -5.28 -22.36
CA LEU A 482 19.05 -4.47 -21.54
C LEU A 482 19.79 -3.44 -20.68
N MET A 483 20.98 -3.77 -20.16
CA MET A 483 21.76 -2.84 -19.34
C MET A 483 22.11 -1.55 -20.11
N VAL A 484 22.40 -1.65 -21.41
CA VAL A 484 22.66 -0.48 -22.27
C VAL A 484 21.46 0.47 -22.34
N LYS A 485 20.24 -0.07 -22.27
CA LYS A 485 18.99 0.71 -22.30
C LYS A 485 18.55 1.17 -20.90
N LEU A 486 18.83 0.39 -19.87
CA LEU A 486 18.44 0.67 -18.48
C LEU A 486 19.29 1.77 -17.82
N VAL A 487 20.60 1.82 -18.10
CA VAL A 487 21.50 2.81 -17.48
C VAL A 487 21.10 4.26 -17.85
N PRO A 488 20.75 4.60 -19.10
CA PRO A 488 20.21 5.91 -19.45
C PRO A 488 18.90 6.25 -18.74
N LEU A 489 18.02 5.26 -18.50
CA LEU A 489 16.77 5.46 -17.76
C LEU A 489 16.99 5.62 -16.25
N LEU A 490 18.03 4.98 -15.72
CA LEU A 490 18.50 5.19 -14.36
C LEU A 490 19.07 6.59 -14.18
N ASP A 491 19.84 7.09 -15.15
CA ASP A 491 20.42 8.43 -15.16
C ASP A 491 19.37 9.53 -15.46
N ASN A 492 18.33 9.56 -14.64
CA ASN A 492 17.21 10.48 -14.75
C ASN A 492 16.98 11.22 -13.43
N ASP A 493 17.59 12.40 -13.32
CA ASP A 493 17.45 13.27 -12.15
C ASP A 493 16.08 13.97 -12.08
N GLU A 494 15.42 14.12 -13.22
CA GLU A 494 14.15 14.81 -13.37
C GLU A 494 12.99 13.94 -12.85
N ASN A 495 12.98 12.66 -13.23
CA ASN A 495 11.97 11.70 -12.82
C ASN A 495 12.55 10.55 -11.99
N ARG A 496 12.48 10.72 -10.66
CA ARG A 496 13.03 9.77 -9.69
C ARG A 496 12.29 8.44 -9.66
N ASP A 497 11.01 8.39 -10.05
CA ASP A 497 10.24 7.15 -10.04
C ASP A 497 10.68 6.23 -11.17
N ILE A 498 10.95 6.79 -12.35
CA ILE A 498 11.58 6.06 -13.47
C ILE A 498 12.98 5.58 -13.06
N ALA A 499 13.80 6.45 -12.48
CA ALA A 499 15.14 6.07 -12.03
C ALA A 499 15.12 4.94 -10.98
N LYS A 500 14.17 4.98 -10.02
CA LYS A 500 13.97 3.89 -9.04
C LYS A 500 13.57 2.60 -9.74
N ALA A 501 12.63 2.63 -10.68
CA ALA A 501 12.17 1.43 -11.38
C ALA A 501 13.26 0.80 -12.24
N ALA A 502 14.05 1.62 -12.95
CA ALA A 502 15.22 1.18 -13.71
C ALA A 502 16.27 0.57 -12.77
N GLY A 503 16.59 1.24 -11.66
CA GLY A 503 17.54 0.75 -10.65
C GLY A 503 17.11 -0.57 -9.99
N ARG A 504 15.82 -0.75 -9.69
CA ARG A 504 15.27 -2.03 -9.20
C ARG A 504 15.42 -3.14 -10.24
N THR A 505 15.21 -2.83 -11.51
CA THR A 505 15.40 -3.78 -12.63
C THR A 505 16.87 -4.18 -12.78
N ILE A 506 17.78 -3.22 -12.68
CA ILE A 506 19.23 -3.48 -12.65
C ILE A 506 19.60 -4.38 -11.48
N ALA A 507 19.07 -4.12 -10.28
CA ALA A 507 19.34 -4.98 -9.12
C ALA A 507 18.86 -6.42 -9.32
N ILE A 508 17.72 -6.62 -9.99
CA ILE A 508 17.25 -7.95 -10.39
C ILE A 508 18.21 -8.61 -11.39
N ILE A 509 18.72 -7.85 -12.38
CA ILE A 509 19.70 -8.35 -13.35
C ILE A 509 20.96 -8.90 -12.64
N TYR A 510 21.53 -8.14 -11.71
CA TYR A 510 22.70 -8.60 -10.94
C TYR A 510 22.41 -9.84 -10.09
N GLU A 511 21.19 -9.98 -9.57
CA GLU A 511 20.79 -11.16 -8.81
C GLU A 511 20.58 -12.40 -9.70
N LEU A 512 20.17 -12.20 -10.96
CA LEU A 512 19.87 -13.25 -11.93
C LEU A 512 21.07 -13.67 -12.81
N TYR A 513 22.05 -12.80 -12.98
CA TYR A 513 23.21 -13.02 -13.86
C TYR A 513 23.98 -14.29 -13.48
N ASP A 514 24.38 -15.04 -14.50
CA ASP A 514 25.23 -16.20 -14.34
C ASP A 514 26.70 -15.77 -14.41
N TYR A 515 27.39 -15.77 -13.27
CA TYR A 515 28.76 -15.31 -13.16
C TYR A 515 29.81 -16.39 -13.53
N GLY A 516 29.38 -17.60 -13.92
CA GLY A 516 30.27 -18.71 -14.29
C GLY A 516 31.29 -19.12 -13.21
N ASN A 517 32.28 -19.93 -13.60
CA ASN A 517 33.42 -20.29 -12.75
C ASN A 517 34.54 -19.26 -12.95
N ALA A 518 34.82 -18.47 -11.91
CA ALA A 518 35.80 -17.40 -11.89
C ALA A 518 37.27 -17.90 -11.90
N GLU A 519 37.69 -18.61 -12.95
CA GLU A 519 39.10 -19.01 -13.14
C GLU A 519 39.83 -18.21 -14.23
N ASP A 520 39.14 -17.42 -15.05
CA ASP A 520 39.75 -16.54 -16.06
C ASP A 520 39.56 -15.06 -15.69
N GLU A 521 40.32 -14.60 -14.69
CA GLU A 521 40.47 -13.17 -14.39
C GLU A 521 41.45 -12.54 -15.40
N GLY A 522 40.94 -11.66 -16.27
CA GLY A 522 41.78 -10.71 -17.00
C GLY A 522 42.04 -9.48 -16.12
N ASP A 523 43.31 -9.17 -15.86
CA ASP A 523 43.78 -7.99 -15.12
C ASP A 523 43.54 -6.67 -15.92
N ASP A 524 42.29 -6.32 -16.21
CA ASP A 524 41.94 -4.99 -16.75
C ASP A 524 41.21 -4.19 -15.67
N GLU A 525 41.91 -3.22 -15.06
CA GLU A 525 41.39 -2.41 -13.93
C GLU A 525 40.18 -1.54 -14.32
N ASP A 526 40.00 -1.25 -15.60
CA ASP A 526 38.94 -0.37 -16.11
C ASP A 526 37.61 -1.10 -16.43
N TYR A 527 37.62 -2.44 -16.58
CA TYR A 527 36.48 -3.21 -17.07
C TYR A 527 36.28 -4.54 -16.32
N ASN A 528 35.15 -4.68 -15.62
CA ASN A 528 34.80 -5.95 -14.98
C ASN A 528 34.05 -6.86 -15.97
N LEU A 529 34.78 -7.78 -16.60
CA LEU A 529 34.22 -8.81 -17.49
C LEU A 529 33.28 -9.80 -16.78
N ASN A 530 33.27 -9.83 -15.45
CA ASN A 530 32.40 -10.67 -14.63
C ASN A 530 31.24 -9.86 -14.03
N SER A 531 30.53 -9.11 -14.88
CA SER A 531 29.43 -8.24 -14.48
C SER A 531 28.43 -8.05 -15.62
N PRO A 532 27.11 -7.93 -15.34
CA PRO A 532 26.10 -7.67 -16.38
C PRO A 532 26.29 -6.35 -17.15
N TYR A 533 27.10 -5.44 -16.59
CA TYR A 533 27.44 -4.17 -17.21
C TYR A 533 28.93 -3.93 -17.03
N TYR A 534 29.67 -3.70 -18.11
CA TYR A 534 31.14 -3.64 -18.02
C TYR A 534 31.64 -2.33 -17.36
N GLU A 535 30.88 -1.22 -17.42
CA GLU A 535 31.26 0.07 -16.82
C GLU A 535 30.70 0.24 -15.39
N GLN A 536 31.32 -0.43 -14.41
CA GLN A 536 30.84 -0.38 -13.02
C GLN A 536 30.99 1.00 -12.37
N GLU A 537 32.11 1.69 -12.56
CA GLU A 537 32.36 2.98 -11.89
C GLU A 537 31.34 4.06 -12.28
N PRO A 538 31.02 4.28 -13.59
CA PRO A 538 29.97 5.22 -13.97
C PRO A 538 28.60 4.87 -13.37
N LEU A 539 28.25 3.59 -13.34
CA LEU A 539 26.98 3.13 -12.78
C LEU A 539 26.87 3.44 -11.27
N ILE A 540 27.93 3.13 -10.50
CA ILE A 540 27.98 3.44 -9.06
C ILE A 540 27.98 4.96 -8.83
N SER A 541 28.63 5.73 -9.70
CA SER A 541 28.62 7.20 -9.65
C SER A 541 27.22 7.78 -9.84
N ILE A 542 26.46 7.28 -10.83
CA ILE A 542 25.05 7.65 -11.06
C ILE A 542 24.22 7.35 -9.80
N LEU A 543 24.30 6.13 -9.28
CA LEU A 543 23.54 5.71 -8.09
C LEU A 543 23.91 6.55 -6.85
N THR A 544 25.19 6.86 -6.67
CA THR A 544 25.68 7.69 -5.56
C THR A 544 25.18 9.12 -5.68
N ARG A 545 25.12 9.68 -6.90
CA ARG A 545 24.51 10.99 -7.14
C ARG A 545 23.02 10.99 -6.82
N LEU A 546 22.26 10.00 -7.30
CA LEU A 546 20.83 9.83 -7.04
C LEU A 546 20.50 9.63 -5.55
N LEU A 547 21.37 8.92 -4.82
CA LEU A 547 21.30 8.72 -3.38
C LEU A 547 21.42 10.03 -2.60
N ASN A 548 22.32 10.92 -3.05
CA ASN A 548 22.67 12.17 -2.39
C ASN A 548 21.84 13.39 -2.86
N LEU A 549 21.01 13.23 -3.89
CA LEU A 549 20.18 14.28 -4.43
C LEU A 549 19.15 14.80 -3.40
N SER A 550 19.34 16.05 -2.97
CA SER A 550 18.43 16.77 -2.06
C SER A 550 17.41 17.58 -2.85
N SER A 551 16.19 17.07 -3.00
CA SER A 551 15.12 17.85 -3.62
C SER A 551 14.45 18.77 -2.59
N LYS A 552 14.32 20.07 -2.90
CA LYS A 552 13.64 21.03 -2.01
C LYS A 552 12.11 20.79 -1.90
N LYS A 553 11.53 20.03 -2.84
CA LYS A 553 10.08 19.78 -2.99
C LYS A 553 9.57 18.44 -2.43
N VAL A 554 10.43 17.57 -1.90
CA VAL A 554 10.03 16.24 -1.41
C VAL A 554 10.04 16.20 0.11
N SER A 555 9.08 15.48 0.71
CA SER A 555 8.98 15.35 2.16
C SER A 555 10.23 14.66 2.74
N LYS A 556 10.52 14.89 4.03
CA LYS A 556 11.67 14.23 4.71
C LYS A 556 11.54 12.71 4.74
N LYS A 557 10.30 12.20 4.68
CA LYS A 557 10.00 10.77 4.72
C LYS A 557 10.32 10.11 3.39
N ASP A 558 9.78 10.64 2.30
CA ASP A 558 10.01 10.08 0.96
C ASP A 558 11.49 10.22 0.58
N LYS A 559 12.19 11.26 1.06
CA LYS A 559 13.65 11.34 0.95
C LYS A 559 14.37 10.16 1.58
N LYS A 560 13.96 9.73 2.77
CA LYS A 560 14.59 8.61 3.48
C LYS A 560 14.37 7.29 2.74
N GLU A 561 13.18 7.10 2.19
CA GLU A 561 12.81 5.92 1.39
C GLU A 561 13.54 5.89 0.04
N ILE A 562 13.60 7.02 -0.67
CA ILE A 562 14.34 7.07 -1.94
C ILE A 562 15.83 6.83 -1.70
N SER A 563 16.40 7.40 -0.62
CA SER A 563 17.77 7.13 -0.23
C SER A 563 17.99 5.72 0.31
N SER A 564 16.96 4.95 0.70
CA SER A 564 17.15 3.53 1.01
C SER A 564 17.17 2.68 -0.26
N VAL A 565 16.31 2.96 -1.24
CA VAL A 565 16.27 2.18 -2.50
C VAL A 565 17.61 2.23 -3.25
N PHE A 566 18.19 3.40 -3.50
CA PHE A 566 19.47 3.48 -4.22
C PHE A 566 20.64 2.89 -3.42
N ARG A 567 20.62 3.01 -2.09
CA ARG A 567 21.63 2.34 -1.23
C ARG A 567 21.54 0.82 -1.35
N ASN A 568 20.32 0.29 -1.31
CA ASN A 568 20.04 -1.13 -1.46
C ASN A 568 20.51 -1.66 -2.82
N ILE A 569 20.32 -0.88 -3.90
CA ILE A 569 20.83 -1.21 -5.25
C ILE A 569 22.37 -1.22 -5.28
N ILE A 570 23.04 -0.21 -4.71
CA ILE A 570 24.51 -0.17 -4.61
C ILE A 570 25.02 -1.41 -3.86
N ASN A 571 24.43 -1.72 -2.70
CA ASN A 571 24.79 -2.90 -1.91
C ASN A 571 24.60 -4.20 -2.71
N THR A 572 23.57 -4.26 -3.56
CA THR A 572 23.30 -5.42 -4.42
C THR A 572 24.40 -5.61 -5.45
N ILE A 573 24.77 -4.53 -6.16
CA ILE A 573 25.86 -4.54 -7.13
C ILE A 573 27.15 -5.01 -6.46
N GLU A 574 27.55 -4.39 -5.35
CA GLU A 574 28.78 -4.74 -4.62
C GLU A 574 28.77 -6.17 -4.06
N THR A 575 27.60 -6.70 -3.70
CA THR A 575 27.46 -8.06 -3.15
C THR A 575 27.58 -9.12 -4.23
N TYR A 576 26.96 -8.91 -5.39
CA TYR A 576 26.93 -9.90 -6.46
C TYR A 576 28.15 -9.84 -7.37
N THR A 577 28.87 -8.72 -7.47
CA THR A 577 30.15 -8.66 -8.21
C THR A 577 31.30 -9.34 -7.46
N ASP A 578 31.27 -9.34 -6.12
CA ASP A 578 32.28 -10.00 -5.29
C ASP A 578 31.99 -11.50 -5.17
N ALA A 579 32.88 -12.33 -5.72
CA ALA A 579 32.72 -13.78 -5.76
C ALA A 579 32.56 -14.42 -4.36
N ASN A 580 33.24 -13.88 -3.33
CA ASN A 580 33.16 -14.39 -1.97
C ASN A 580 31.80 -14.06 -1.34
N LYS A 581 31.39 -12.79 -1.41
CA LYS A 581 30.08 -12.34 -0.88
C LYS A 581 28.93 -13.06 -1.59
N ARG A 582 29.00 -13.17 -2.92
CA ARG A 582 28.04 -13.92 -3.74
C ARG A 582 27.95 -15.38 -3.32
N SER A 583 29.08 -16.05 -3.09
CA SER A 583 29.09 -17.44 -2.60
C SER A 583 28.40 -17.59 -1.23
N GLN A 584 28.61 -16.65 -0.30
CA GLN A 584 27.91 -16.65 0.99
C GLN A 584 26.39 -16.50 0.82
N VAL A 585 25.96 -15.62 -0.08
CA VAL A 585 24.54 -15.42 -0.43
C VAL A 585 23.93 -16.70 -1.00
N TYR A 586 24.58 -17.34 -1.97
CA TYR A 586 24.07 -18.58 -2.58
C TYR A 586 23.99 -19.74 -1.60
N LYS A 587 24.96 -19.87 -0.68
CA LYS A 587 24.98 -20.88 0.38
C LYS A 587 24.00 -20.60 1.53
N ARG A 588 23.36 -19.42 1.54
CA ARG A 588 22.47 -18.98 2.64
C ARG A 588 23.12 -19.06 4.02
N THR A 589 24.41 -18.76 4.12
CA THR A 589 25.10 -18.67 5.41
C THR A 589 24.55 -17.50 6.24
N GLU A 590 24.90 -17.43 7.53
CA GLU A 590 24.48 -16.32 8.39
C GLU A 590 24.93 -14.97 7.81
N GLU A 591 26.16 -14.90 7.30
CA GLU A 591 26.72 -13.75 6.58
C GLU A 591 25.95 -13.46 5.28
N GLY A 592 25.65 -14.48 4.48
CA GLY A 592 24.84 -14.33 3.26
C GLY A 592 23.45 -13.77 3.52
N ILE A 593 22.81 -14.17 4.64
CA ILE A 593 21.50 -13.64 5.05
C ILE A 593 21.62 -12.17 5.47
N GLU A 594 22.70 -11.79 6.16
CA GLU A 594 22.94 -10.40 6.53
C GLU A 594 23.18 -9.52 5.29
N LEU A 595 23.97 -9.98 4.33
CA LEU A 595 24.17 -9.32 3.03
C LEU A 595 22.83 -9.11 2.30
N LEU A 596 21.99 -10.15 2.20
CA LEU A 596 20.66 -10.03 1.59
C LEU A 596 19.77 -8.98 2.26
N ASN A 597 19.79 -8.91 3.60
CA ASN A 597 19.00 -7.90 4.33
C ASN A 597 19.51 -6.46 4.09
N THR A 598 20.74 -6.28 3.59
CA THR A 598 21.25 -4.97 3.15
C THR A 598 20.93 -4.67 1.68
N CYS A 599 20.64 -5.70 0.88
CA CYS A 599 20.28 -5.58 -0.53
C CYS A 599 18.79 -5.28 -0.71
N VAL A 600 17.90 -5.90 0.07
CA VAL A 600 16.44 -5.73 -0.05
C VAL A 600 15.80 -5.67 1.33
N ASP A 601 14.83 -4.76 1.49
CA ASP A 601 14.02 -4.69 2.69
C ASP A 601 13.18 -5.97 2.83
N SER A 602 13.45 -6.75 3.87
CA SER A 602 12.78 -8.05 4.05
C SER A 602 11.31 -7.90 4.46
N ILE A 603 10.42 -8.59 3.75
CA ILE A 603 8.99 -8.70 4.09
C ILE A 603 8.72 -10.14 4.54
N ASN A 604 8.09 -10.32 5.70
CA ASN A 604 7.67 -11.64 6.19
C ASN A 604 6.14 -11.74 6.13
N ILE A 605 5.62 -12.62 5.28
CA ILE A 605 4.19 -12.89 5.15
C ILE A 605 3.87 -14.15 5.96
N LYS A 606 3.05 -14.03 7.01
CA LYS A 606 2.63 -15.18 7.82
C LYS A 606 1.56 -15.96 7.08
N LEU A 607 1.80 -17.23 6.77
CA LEU A 607 0.80 -18.12 6.16
C LEU A 607 0.00 -18.88 7.23
N SER A 608 0.67 -19.30 8.30
CA SER A 608 0.04 -19.94 9.46
C SER A 608 0.78 -19.55 10.74
N LYS A 609 0.38 -20.14 11.88
CA LYS A 609 1.10 -19.95 13.15
C LYS A 609 2.59 -20.34 13.05
N TYR A 610 2.91 -21.31 12.20
CA TYR A 610 4.26 -21.90 12.09
C TYR A 610 4.92 -21.70 10.73
N LYS A 611 4.17 -21.25 9.71
CA LYS A 611 4.67 -21.06 8.34
C LYS A 611 4.71 -19.57 8.01
N GLN A 612 5.88 -19.09 7.62
CA GLN A 612 6.10 -17.73 7.13
C GLN A 612 6.84 -17.77 5.79
N LEU A 613 6.40 -16.94 4.86
CA LEU A 613 7.07 -16.72 3.59
C LEU A 613 7.93 -15.46 3.72
N LYS A 614 9.26 -15.64 3.63
CA LYS A 614 10.22 -14.53 3.69
C LYS A 614 10.53 -14.06 2.28
N ILE A 615 10.35 -12.77 2.04
CA ILE A 615 10.64 -12.07 0.79
C ILE A 615 11.84 -11.18 1.08
N ASN A 616 13.03 -11.60 0.65
CA ASN A 616 14.30 -10.93 0.99
C ASN A 616 15.27 -10.85 -0.20
N THR A 617 14.75 -10.97 -1.40
CA THR A 617 15.50 -10.91 -2.66
C THR A 617 14.73 -10.06 -3.66
N TRP A 618 15.43 -9.51 -4.66
CA TRP A 618 14.80 -8.67 -5.67
C TRP A 618 13.88 -9.49 -6.57
N PHE A 619 14.23 -10.75 -6.83
CA PHE A 619 13.41 -11.74 -7.52
C PHE A 619 12.02 -11.86 -6.87
N LEU A 620 11.98 -12.17 -5.57
CA LEU A 620 10.73 -12.38 -4.85
C LEU A 620 9.95 -11.08 -4.67
N SER A 621 10.65 -9.97 -4.42
CA SER A 621 10.02 -8.64 -4.28
C SER A 621 9.34 -8.19 -5.57
N SER A 622 9.96 -8.43 -6.73
CA SER A 622 9.41 -8.09 -8.05
C SER A 622 8.13 -8.89 -8.36
N ARG A 623 8.15 -10.21 -8.10
CA ARG A 623 6.96 -11.06 -8.28
C ARG A 623 5.85 -10.69 -7.29
N LEU A 624 6.19 -10.42 -6.03
CA LEU A 624 5.24 -10.00 -5.01
C LEU A 624 4.51 -8.71 -5.40
N ARG A 625 5.20 -7.74 -6.03
CA ARG A 625 4.59 -6.49 -6.50
C ARG A 625 3.41 -6.76 -7.44
N HIS A 626 3.59 -7.68 -8.39
CA HIS A 626 2.56 -8.02 -9.38
C HIS A 626 1.41 -8.82 -8.76
N LEU A 627 1.71 -9.73 -7.83
CA LEU A 627 0.68 -10.44 -7.07
C LEU A 627 -0.11 -9.50 -6.14
N LYS A 628 0.54 -8.49 -5.54
CA LYS A 628 -0.11 -7.43 -4.79
C LYS A 628 -1.06 -6.64 -5.68
N TRP A 629 -0.64 -6.23 -6.87
CA TRP A 629 -1.55 -5.57 -7.82
C TRP A 629 -2.76 -6.45 -8.16
N CYS A 630 -2.51 -7.73 -8.43
CA CYS A 630 -3.53 -8.71 -8.81
C CYS A 630 -4.57 -8.94 -7.68
N PHE A 631 -4.13 -9.29 -6.48
CA PHE A 631 -5.01 -9.75 -5.39
C PHE A 631 -5.26 -8.73 -4.27
N SER A 632 -4.51 -7.63 -4.21
CA SER A 632 -4.70 -6.55 -3.25
C SER A 632 -4.81 -7.05 -1.81
N PHE A 633 -5.86 -6.64 -1.09
CA PHE A 633 -6.15 -7.06 0.29
C PHE A 633 -6.44 -8.56 0.42
N GLY A 634 -6.79 -9.24 -0.67
CA GLY A 634 -7.03 -10.67 -0.71
C GLY A 634 -5.76 -11.52 -0.88
N LEU A 635 -4.60 -10.90 -1.13
CA LEU A 635 -3.36 -11.63 -1.42
C LEU A 635 -3.00 -12.65 -0.33
N HIS A 636 -3.17 -12.29 0.95
CA HIS A 636 -2.91 -13.20 2.06
C HIS A 636 -3.77 -14.46 1.97
N SER A 637 -5.07 -14.30 1.74
CA SER A 637 -6.01 -15.42 1.59
C SER A 637 -5.64 -16.31 0.40
N GLN A 638 -5.24 -15.72 -0.73
CA GLN A 638 -4.80 -16.47 -1.91
C GLN A 638 -3.50 -17.24 -1.65
N LEU A 639 -2.51 -16.64 -0.97
CA LEU A 639 -1.24 -17.33 -0.64
C LEU A 639 -1.41 -18.49 0.34
N VAL A 640 -2.39 -18.39 1.24
CA VAL A 640 -2.71 -19.47 2.19
C VAL A 640 -3.39 -20.64 1.47
N ALA A 641 -4.38 -20.35 0.62
CA ALA A 641 -5.21 -21.39 0.02
C ALA A 641 -4.67 -21.96 -1.29
N ASN A 642 -4.02 -21.14 -2.13
CA ASN A 642 -3.63 -21.53 -3.48
C ASN A 642 -2.13 -21.80 -3.53
N GLU A 643 -1.78 -23.06 -3.74
CA GLU A 643 -0.39 -23.50 -3.85
C GLU A 643 0.28 -22.96 -5.11
N SER A 644 -0.39 -22.98 -6.26
CA SER A 644 0.14 -22.46 -7.54
C SER A 644 0.56 -20.98 -7.43
N ILE A 645 -0.20 -20.15 -6.71
CA ILE A 645 0.16 -18.75 -6.43
C ILE A 645 1.32 -18.62 -5.45
N ARG A 646 1.42 -19.53 -4.48
CA ARG A 646 2.55 -19.57 -3.54
C ARG A 646 3.84 -19.98 -4.24
N GLU A 647 3.79 -20.92 -5.20
CA GLU A 647 4.93 -21.34 -6.01
C GLU A 647 5.46 -20.21 -6.93
N VAL A 648 4.64 -19.21 -7.26
CA VAL A 648 5.13 -18.00 -7.94
C VAL A 648 6.12 -17.24 -7.06
N LEU A 649 5.99 -17.30 -5.73
CA LEU A 649 6.91 -16.69 -4.77
C LEU A 649 7.96 -17.68 -4.24
N LYS A 650 8.47 -18.54 -5.13
CA LYS A 650 9.57 -19.46 -4.86
C LYS A 650 10.73 -19.18 -5.81
N GLU A 651 11.94 -19.19 -5.27
CA GLU A 651 13.16 -19.02 -6.06
C GLU A 651 13.55 -20.34 -6.72
N PRO A 652 14.21 -20.30 -7.90
CA PRO A 652 14.75 -21.49 -8.52
C PRO A 652 15.82 -22.12 -7.62
N ASP A 653 15.93 -23.44 -7.66
CA ASP A 653 17.00 -24.15 -6.96
C ASP A 653 18.38 -23.70 -7.46
N ASN A 654 19.29 -23.48 -6.53
CA ASN A 654 20.69 -23.18 -6.83
C ASN A 654 21.58 -24.39 -6.52
N GLU A 655 22.86 -24.35 -6.93
CA GLU A 655 23.81 -25.45 -6.74
C GLU A 655 24.02 -25.86 -5.27
N TYR A 656 23.68 -24.97 -4.33
CA TYR A 656 23.77 -25.17 -2.89
C TYR A 656 22.41 -25.48 -2.25
N SER A 657 21.31 -25.50 -3.02
CA SER A 657 19.96 -25.82 -2.54
C SER A 657 19.81 -27.30 -2.22
N TYR A 658 20.69 -28.18 -2.74
CA TYR A 658 20.65 -29.62 -2.46
C TYR A 658 21.05 -29.91 -0.99
N GLY A 659 20.05 -30.21 -0.16
CA GLY A 659 20.24 -30.62 1.24
C GLY A 659 20.25 -29.46 2.27
N SER A 660 19.98 -28.22 1.87
CA SER A 660 19.81 -27.07 2.79
C SER A 660 18.37 -26.92 3.31
N GLN A 661 17.45 -27.82 2.93
CA GLN A 661 16.14 -27.89 3.57
C GLN A 661 16.33 -28.53 4.95
N GLY A 662 16.55 -27.70 5.97
CA GLY A 662 16.21 -28.12 7.33
C GLY A 662 14.76 -28.59 7.33
N VAL A 663 14.48 -29.71 8.01
CA VAL A 663 13.18 -30.42 8.09
C VAL A 663 12.03 -29.53 7.63
N GLU A 664 11.51 -29.79 6.43
CA GLU A 664 10.32 -29.09 5.98
C GLU A 664 9.24 -29.31 7.02
N ILE A 665 8.69 -28.24 7.57
CA ILE A 665 7.60 -28.31 8.57
C ILE A 665 6.43 -29.13 8.01
N ASP A 666 6.30 -29.21 6.68
CA ASP A 666 5.31 -30.00 5.96
C ASP A 666 5.53 -31.53 6.10
N ASP A 667 6.71 -32.02 6.51
CA ASP A 667 7.00 -33.44 6.79
C ASP A 667 6.54 -33.89 8.20
N ILE A 668 6.20 -32.94 9.08
CA ILE A 668 5.75 -33.23 10.45
C ILE A 668 4.21 -33.23 10.49
N GLU A 669 3.61 -34.39 10.19
CA GLU A 669 2.15 -34.57 10.19
C GLU A 669 1.52 -34.36 11.58
N ASP A 670 2.27 -34.56 12.67
CA ASP A 670 1.78 -34.44 14.04
C ASP A 670 1.89 -33.02 14.60
N ARG A 671 0.73 -32.43 14.87
CA ARG A 671 0.57 -31.04 15.35
C ARG A 671 1.16 -30.79 16.73
N GLU A 672 1.20 -31.80 17.61
CA GLU A 672 1.79 -31.66 18.95
C GLU A 672 3.32 -31.66 18.88
N VAL A 673 3.87 -32.57 18.08
CA VAL A 673 5.33 -32.68 17.83
C VAL A 673 5.86 -31.42 17.16
N LEU A 674 5.12 -30.86 16.20
CA LEU A 674 5.50 -29.61 15.54
C LEU A 674 5.52 -28.42 16.52
N HIS A 675 4.55 -28.37 17.44
CA HIS A 675 4.47 -27.29 18.43
C HIS A 675 5.65 -27.35 19.40
N GLU A 676 5.96 -28.53 19.94
CA GLU A 676 7.09 -28.72 20.86
C GLU A 676 8.45 -28.42 20.20
N TYR A 677 8.64 -28.84 18.94
CA TYR A 677 9.83 -28.51 18.14
C TYR A 677 9.98 -26.99 17.94
N MET A 678 8.89 -26.29 17.60
CA MET A 678 8.91 -24.85 17.36
C MET A 678 9.16 -24.05 18.64
N ASP A 679 8.58 -24.45 19.77
CA ASP A 679 8.83 -23.81 21.07
C ASP A 679 10.30 -23.97 21.50
N GLN A 680 10.90 -25.14 21.29
CA GLN A 680 12.33 -25.36 21.53
C GLN A 680 13.23 -24.51 20.61
N LYS A 681 12.87 -24.40 19.32
CA LYS A 681 13.57 -23.56 18.34
C LYS A 681 13.48 -22.07 18.69
N HIS A 682 12.32 -21.57 19.09
CA HIS A 682 12.16 -20.19 19.51
C HIS A 682 12.94 -19.87 20.78
N SER A 683 12.97 -20.78 21.76
CA SER A 683 13.77 -20.61 22.99
C SER A 683 15.27 -20.54 22.73
N THR A 684 15.76 -21.34 21.78
CA THR A 684 17.18 -21.33 21.37
C THR A 684 17.55 -20.09 20.57
N ASP A 685 16.68 -19.65 19.66
CA ASP A 685 16.83 -18.39 18.92
C ASP A 685 16.87 -17.16 19.83
N GLU A 686 16.02 -17.10 20.88
CA GLU A 686 16.03 -15.99 21.84
C GLU A 686 17.34 -15.91 22.62
N LYS A 687 17.88 -17.06 23.05
CA LYS A 687 19.18 -17.13 23.74
C LYS A 687 20.31 -16.69 22.83
N SER A 688 20.36 -17.20 21.59
CA SER A 688 21.36 -16.82 20.60
C SER A 688 21.30 -15.32 20.26
N ARG A 689 20.10 -14.75 20.03
CA ARG A 689 19.91 -13.31 19.80
C ARG A 689 20.36 -12.47 20.99
N HIS A 690 20.14 -12.94 22.22
CA HIS A 690 20.57 -12.23 23.42
C HIS A 690 22.10 -12.19 23.55
N GLU A 691 22.77 -13.32 23.27
CA GLU A 691 24.23 -13.41 23.26
C GLU A 691 24.85 -12.56 22.15
N ARG A 692 24.28 -12.57 20.94
CA ARG A 692 24.75 -11.74 19.83
C ARG A 692 24.66 -10.24 20.14
N ARG A 693 23.51 -9.78 20.66
CA ARG A 693 23.34 -8.39 21.10
C ARG A 693 24.29 -8.01 22.22
N LYS A 694 24.64 -8.95 23.11
CA LYS A 694 25.62 -8.73 24.17
C LYS A 694 27.03 -8.54 23.59
N LYS A 695 27.41 -9.36 22.60
CA LYS A 695 28.70 -9.26 21.89
C LYS A 695 28.82 -7.96 21.11
N GLU A 696 27.78 -7.57 20.36
CA GLU A 696 27.73 -6.29 19.62
C GLU A 696 27.83 -5.08 20.57
N ARG A 697 27.15 -5.14 21.73
CA ARG A 697 27.25 -4.09 22.75
C ARG A 697 28.64 -4.01 23.38
N MET A 698 29.29 -5.15 23.62
CA MET A 698 30.66 -5.19 24.13
C MET A 698 31.65 -4.62 23.11
N ALA A 699 31.57 -5.02 21.84
CA ALA A 699 32.41 -4.47 20.78
C ALA A 699 32.26 -2.93 20.66
N LYS A 700 31.02 -2.42 20.77
CA LYS A 700 30.76 -0.97 20.74
C LYS A 700 31.28 -0.23 21.97
N ILE A 701 31.36 -0.90 23.12
CA ILE A 701 31.97 -0.38 24.34
C ILE A 701 33.50 -0.38 24.20
N ASP A 702 34.08 -1.44 23.64
CA ASP A 702 35.50 -1.56 23.37
C ASP A 702 35.97 -0.48 22.37
N ASP A 703 35.24 -0.26 21.27
CA ASP A 703 35.51 0.84 20.32
C ASP A 703 35.46 2.23 21.00
N GLN A 704 34.52 2.40 21.95
CA GLN A 704 34.40 3.65 22.72
C GLN A 704 35.53 3.81 23.74
N LEU A 705 36.03 2.72 24.32
CA LEU A 705 37.16 2.71 25.25
C LEU A 705 38.48 2.96 24.52
N GLU A 706 38.67 2.37 23.34
CA GLU A 706 39.81 2.64 22.45
C GLU A 706 39.80 4.10 22.00
N GLY A 707 38.66 4.64 21.59
CA GLY A 707 38.52 6.05 21.22
C GLY A 707 38.78 7.04 22.37
N LEU A 708 38.71 6.58 23.63
CA LEU A 708 39.02 7.37 24.82
C LEU A 708 40.47 7.17 25.31
N ASN A 709 41.29 6.36 24.63
CA ASN A 709 42.64 5.97 25.08
C ASN A 709 42.67 5.43 26.51
N LEU A 710 41.59 4.76 26.95
CA LEU A 710 41.49 4.13 28.26
C LEU A 710 41.75 2.63 28.13
N ASN A 711 42.86 2.25 27.50
CA ASN A 711 43.36 0.88 27.59
C ASN A 711 44.23 0.78 28.84
N ALA A 712 43.73 0.07 29.86
CA ALA A 712 44.51 -0.38 31.01
C ALA A 712 45.17 -1.72 30.72
#